data_AF-B1KJS9-F1
#
_entry.id   AF-B1KJS9-F1
#
_cell.length_a   1.000
_cell.length_b   1.000
_cell.length_c   1.000
_cell.angle_alpha   90.00
_cell.angle_beta   90.00
_cell.angle_gamma   90.00
#
_symmetry.space_group_name_H-M   'P 1'
#
loop_
_entity.id
_entity.type
_entity.pdbx_description
1 polymer ?
#
loop_
_entity_poly.entity_id
_entity_poly.type
_entity_poly.pdbx_seq_one_letter_code
_entity_poly.pdbx_strand_id
1 'polypeptide(L)'
;MRKTTSVLALIGASLAGQAFACSTPNTCSAGSNATYCKINVKDWGVLASNTDNSACMKGATDFAIQQSTAKDVDLVFGSGSFNFAAPVTVSAKSKHSSKNYSFNNSRIAIANKTSSKYLQIRGGGTNNTTIKFVGFNQNINGNTTGLNGISFFNSNNVRINNLSLTHDKYPFTQGKLEASSITSKSDSTAIIQLDTGYSAPEQFIRDSTDKSYIVTFNGDTTFEKVPSDMKFTASRHLDGNRYELSGISKTDSTYLYNNHRTNSNLKVALSPKVGGETLYFFNTSNVTAKNLEISNAPAVAVRGQNGGSNITLDNVNYRRKKINSGDVNPLMAGTAGGYIFQAIRGGLKIINSTIDHNADDSLGLFARGTDLTSVSGDTATINEKKGQFISSGDIVDIYDKTDSRKKDKGLKVTNITSLSDGNIKITFNKSINNSVAGDYIGSRSATIGTSSNPFEVKNNVLQHNKGRAIRSNASFGKISGNTVRRNGNSGIWMGGDAEHNSQCSQSVTISNNTAVQQLHGPAILVYNAIKNNASTLKCNKNLTITNNTINEQAQNAPAIFIDNTNTATIEDNNYRSEFSGSSVIKKVVYERLRTSGITSGQRNNTVVLSNYAKNLTVSGNSTASGKGNSYSSTSNTR
;
A
#
# COMPACT_ATOMS: atom_id res chain seq x y z
N MET A 1 6.42 -40.51 31.93
CA MET A 1 6.82 -40.93 30.57
C MET A 1 5.69 -41.74 29.94
N ARG A 2 4.85 -41.11 29.13
CA ARG A 2 3.98 -41.78 28.14
C ARG A 2 4.03 -40.93 26.88
N LYS A 3 4.63 -41.48 25.83
CA LYS A 3 4.70 -40.88 24.50
C LYS A 3 3.29 -40.96 23.90
N THR A 4 2.60 -39.84 23.83
CA THR A 4 1.39 -39.69 23.02
C THR A 4 1.81 -39.17 21.66
N THR A 5 1.75 -40.06 20.67
CA THR A 5 1.97 -39.80 19.26
C THR A 5 0.95 -38.77 18.76
N SER A 6 1.41 -37.56 18.46
CA SER A 6 0.58 -36.56 17.79
C SER A 6 0.35 -36.99 16.35
N VAL A 7 -0.85 -37.47 16.04
CA VAL A 7 -1.30 -37.67 14.66
C VAL A 7 -1.52 -36.29 14.05
N LEU A 8 -0.56 -35.85 13.24
CA LEU A 8 -0.74 -34.74 12.31
C LEU A 8 -1.75 -35.21 11.24
N ALA A 9 -3.03 -34.89 11.43
CA ALA A 9 -4.02 -35.07 10.38
C ALA A 9 -3.79 -33.98 9.32
N LEU A 10 -3.05 -34.32 8.27
CA LEU A 10 -3.12 -33.66 6.97
C LEU A 10 -4.58 -33.73 6.49
N ILE A 11 -5.31 -32.62 6.58
CA ILE A 11 -6.48 -32.37 5.73
C ILE A 11 -6.16 -31.16 4.86
N GLY A 12 -5.08 -31.29 4.08
CA GLY A 12 -5.01 -30.62 2.80
C GLY A 12 -5.63 -31.58 1.80
N ALA A 13 -6.93 -31.45 1.55
CA ALA A 13 -7.49 -32.03 0.33
C ALA A 13 -6.77 -31.33 -0.84
N SER A 14 -5.73 -31.97 -1.36
CA SER A 14 -5.26 -31.68 -2.69
C SER A 14 -6.47 -31.89 -3.60
N LEU A 15 -7.03 -30.81 -4.13
CA LEU A 15 -7.73 -30.91 -5.39
C LEU A 15 -6.69 -31.45 -6.36
N ALA A 16 -6.66 -32.78 -6.52
CA ALA A 16 -6.01 -33.43 -7.63
C ALA A 16 -6.73 -32.86 -8.86
N GLY A 17 -6.14 -31.81 -9.43
CA GLY A 17 -6.64 -31.20 -10.64
C GLY A 17 -6.66 -32.28 -11.69
N GLN A 18 -7.85 -32.66 -12.15
CA GLN A 18 -7.94 -33.24 -13.48
C GLN A 18 -7.23 -32.23 -14.40
N ALA A 19 -6.14 -32.67 -15.03
CA ALA A 19 -5.43 -31.89 -16.01
C ALA A 19 -6.39 -31.67 -17.18
N PHE A 20 -7.11 -30.55 -17.16
CA PHE A 20 -7.90 -30.13 -18.30
C PHE A 20 -6.90 -29.84 -19.42
N ALA A 21 -7.07 -30.50 -20.57
CA ALA A 21 -6.25 -30.25 -21.73
C ALA A 21 -6.50 -28.80 -22.19
N CYS A 22 -5.52 -27.92 -22.00
CA CYS A 22 -5.58 -26.58 -22.54
C CYS A 22 -5.54 -26.67 -24.07
N SER A 23 -6.45 -25.99 -24.73
CA SER A 23 -6.32 -25.74 -26.16
C SER A 23 -5.22 -24.70 -26.39
N THR A 24 -4.44 -24.87 -27.46
CA THR A 24 -3.39 -23.93 -27.87
C THR A 24 -3.66 -23.40 -29.28
N PRO A 25 -4.76 -22.65 -29.51
CA PRO A 25 -4.99 -22.03 -30.80
C PRO A 25 -3.79 -21.15 -31.16
N ASN A 26 -3.18 -21.39 -32.32
CA ASN A 26 -2.05 -20.58 -32.80
C ASN A 26 -2.51 -19.36 -33.61
N THR A 27 -3.77 -18.95 -33.47
CA THR A 27 -4.39 -17.87 -34.23
C THR A 27 -5.26 -16.96 -33.35
N CYS A 28 -5.46 -15.72 -33.80
CA CYS A 28 -6.37 -14.79 -33.15
C CYS A 28 -7.83 -15.21 -33.39
N SER A 29 -8.71 -14.94 -32.42
CA SER A 29 -10.14 -15.21 -32.50
C SER A 29 -10.83 -14.32 -33.55
N ALA A 30 -12.06 -14.71 -33.92
CA ALA A 30 -12.91 -13.94 -34.83
C ALA A 30 -13.07 -12.47 -34.39
N GLY A 31 -13.06 -11.55 -35.38
CA GLY A 31 -13.04 -10.10 -35.17
C GLY A 31 -11.63 -9.49 -35.11
N SER A 32 -10.59 -10.27 -35.43
CA SER A 32 -9.21 -9.81 -35.58
C SER A 32 -8.91 -9.33 -37.00
N ASN A 33 -7.87 -8.52 -37.17
CA ASN A 33 -7.41 -8.03 -38.48
C ASN A 33 -5.87 -7.87 -38.53
N ALA A 34 -5.36 -7.13 -39.51
CA ALA A 34 -3.93 -6.92 -39.70
C ALA A 34 -3.25 -6.17 -38.54
N THR A 35 -3.94 -5.23 -37.89
CA THR A 35 -3.39 -4.38 -36.82
C THR A 35 -3.90 -4.72 -35.43
N TYR A 36 -4.89 -5.60 -35.32
CA TYR A 36 -5.58 -5.96 -34.09
C TYR A 36 -5.75 -7.47 -33.96
N CYS A 37 -5.47 -8.00 -32.77
CA CYS A 37 -5.65 -9.40 -32.42
C CYS A 37 -6.55 -9.51 -31.18
N LYS A 38 -7.74 -10.08 -31.37
CA LYS A 38 -8.61 -10.49 -30.28
C LYS A 38 -8.29 -11.93 -29.89
N ILE A 39 -8.13 -12.18 -28.61
CA ILE A 39 -7.95 -13.52 -28.04
C ILE A 39 -9.06 -13.74 -27.03
N ASN A 40 -10.05 -14.57 -27.40
CA ASN A 40 -11.05 -15.02 -26.43
C ASN A 40 -10.43 -16.12 -25.57
N VAL A 41 -10.29 -15.88 -24.27
CA VAL A 41 -9.56 -16.81 -23.39
C VAL A 41 -10.26 -18.17 -23.29
N LYS A 42 -11.57 -18.24 -23.57
CA LYS A 42 -12.30 -19.51 -23.66
C LYS A 42 -11.74 -20.45 -24.73
N ASP A 43 -11.25 -19.88 -25.85
CA ASP A 43 -10.72 -20.64 -26.97
C ASP A 43 -9.39 -21.33 -26.59
N TRP A 44 -8.79 -20.90 -25.48
CA TRP A 44 -7.57 -21.45 -24.86
C TRP A 44 -7.86 -22.39 -23.68
N GLY A 45 -9.13 -22.68 -23.39
CA GLY A 45 -9.54 -23.50 -22.26
C GLY A 45 -9.65 -22.76 -20.93
N VAL A 46 -9.64 -21.41 -20.93
CA VAL A 46 -9.93 -20.62 -19.74
C VAL A 46 -11.44 -20.50 -19.57
N LEU A 47 -12.00 -21.27 -18.64
CA LEU A 47 -13.43 -21.46 -18.47
C LEU A 47 -13.94 -20.84 -17.17
N ALA A 48 -15.16 -20.28 -17.22
CA ALA A 48 -15.86 -19.79 -16.05
C ALA A 48 -16.39 -20.97 -15.22
N SER A 49 -15.54 -21.52 -14.36
CA SER A 49 -15.86 -22.67 -13.52
C SER A 49 -14.98 -22.71 -12.28
N ASN A 50 -15.15 -23.74 -11.45
CA ASN A 50 -14.32 -23.95 -10.27
C ASN A 50 -12.92 -24.51 -10.57
N THR A 51 -12.61 -24.86 -11.82
CA THR A 51 -11.31 -25.42 -12.23
C THR A 51 -10.21 -24.36 -12.25
N ASP A 52 -8.97 -24.79 -12.03
CA ASP A 52 -7.80 -23.91 -12.15
C ASP A 52 -7.49 -23.60 -13.63
N ASN A 53 -7.45 -22.32 -13.97
CA ASN A 53 -7.19 -21.83 -15.32
C ASN A 53 -5.74 -21.36 -15.54
N SER A 54 -4.86 -21.44 -14.53
CA SER A 54 -3.52 -20.84 -14.59
C SER A 54 -2.68 -21.31 -15.77
N ALA A 55 -2.66 -22.62 -16.07
CA ALA A 55 -1.86 -23.16 -17.18
C ALA A 55 -2.38 -22.69 -18.55
N CYS A 56 -3.70 -22.74 -18.76
CA CYS A 56 -4.32 -22.35 -20.01
C CYS A 56 -4.17 -20.84 -20.27
N MET A 57 -4.34 -20.04 -19.21
CA MET A 57 -4.14 -18.60 -19.29
C MET A 57 -2.68 -18.24 -19.57
N LYS A 58 -1.71 -19.00 -19.05
CA LYS A 58 -0.29 -18.81 -19.39
C LYS A 58 -0.05 -18.92 -20.90
N GLY A 59 -0.60 -19.96 -21.53
CA GLY A 59 -0.54 -20.12 -23.00
C GLY A 59 -1.14 -18.92 -23.74
N ALA A 60 -2.33 -18.47 -23.33
CA ALA A 60 -2.98 -17.30 -23.92
C ALA A 60 -2.15 -16.01 -23.74
N THR A 61 -1.53 -15.81 -22.57
CA THR A 61 -0.68 -14.63 -22.32
C THR A 61 0.61 -14.66 -23.13
N ASP A 62 1.24 -15.81 -23.31
CA ASP A 62 2.46 -15.94 -24.11
C ASP A 62 2.19 -15.59 -25.58
N PHE A 63 1.09 -16.13 -26.12
CA PHE A 63 0.65 -15.81 -27.47
C PHE A 63 0.28 -14.33 -27.61
N ALA A 64 -0.43 -13.76 -26.63
CA ALA A 64 -0.76 -12.33 -26.64
C ALA A 64 0.48 -11.43 -26.66
N ILE A 65 1.52 -11.78 -25.88
CA ILE A 65 2.79 -11.05 -25.87
C ILE A 65 3.44 -11.11 -27.27
N GLN A 66 3.50 -12.29 -27.88
CA GLN A 66 4.05 -12.48 -29.23
C GLN A 66 3.31 -11.63 -30.26
N GLN A 67 1.96 -11.70 -30.29
CA GLN A 67 1.15 -10.92 -31.22
C GLN A 67 1.28 -9.41 -31.00
N SER A 68 1.52 -9.01 -29.75
CA SER A 68 1.64 -7.60 -29.40
C SER A 68 2.90 -6.91 -29.92
N THR A 69 3.82 -7.66 -30.55
CA THR A 69 4.98 -7.08 -31.25
C THR A 69 4.54 -6.27 -32.48
N ALA A 70 3.47 -6.68 -33.16
CA ALA A 70 2.98 -6.04 -34.38
C ALA A 70 1.55 -5.50 -34.26
N LYS A 71 0.73 -6.06 -33.35
CA LYS A 71 -0.71 -5.77 -33.25
C LYS A 71 -1.07 -5.22 -31.88
N ASP A 72 -2.16 -4.46 -31.84
CA ASP A 72 -2.86 -4.23 -30.59
C ASP A 72 -3.60 -5.51 -30.19
N VAL A 73 -3.54 -5.89 -28.91
CA VAL A 73 -4.03 -7.20 -28.45
C VAL A 73 -5.02 -7.06 -27.30
N ASP A 74 -6.16 -7.74 -27.42
CA ASP A 74 -7.13 -7.92 -26.33
C ASP A 74 -7.20 -9.40 -25.91
N LEU A 75 -6.88 -9.66 -24.64
CA LEU A 75 -7.27 -10.88 -23.93
C LEU A 75 -8.67 -10.67 -23.33
N VAL A 76 -9.67 -11.35 -23.89
CA VAL A 76 -11.09 -11.13 -23.58
C VAL A 76 -11.63 -12.29 -22.76
N PHE A 77 -12.07 -11.98 -21.55
CA PHE A 77 -12.84 -12.86 -20.68
C PHE A 77 -14.34 -12.75 -21.00
N GLY A 78 -15.05 -13.89 -20.90
CA GLY A 78 -16.50 -13.94 -20.91
C GLY A 78 -17.11 -13.56 -19.56
N SER A 79 -18.43 -13.75 -19.44
CA SER A 79 -19.15 -13.66 -18.17
C SER A 79 -18.85 -14.85 -17.26
N GLY A 80 -18.83 -14.62 -15.95
CA GLY A 80 -18.67 -15.65 -14.92
C GLY A 80 -17.44 -15.45 -14.03
N SER A 81 -17.17 -16.47 -13.22
CA SER A 81 -16.02 -16.50 -12.29
C SER A 81 -14.95 -17.47 -12.78
N PHE A 82 -13.70 -17.01 -12.82
CA PHE A 82 -12.55 -17.76 -13.33
C PHE A 82 -11.54 -17.96 -12.20
N ASN A 83 -11.25 -19.21 -11.86
CA ASN A 83 -10.35 -19.54 -10.75
C ASN A 83 -8.90 -19.70 -11.23
N PHE A 84 -7.95 -19.20 -10.44
CA PHE A 84 -6.52 -19.30 -10.67
C PHE A 84 -5.80 -19.75 -9.39
N ALA A 85 -5.24 -20.95 -9.40
CA ALA A 85 -4.73 -21.63 -8.20
C ALA A 85 -3.26 -22.04 -8.28
N ALA A 86 -2.73 -22.37 -9.46
CA ALA A 86 -1.30 -22.59 -9.64
C ALA A 86 -0.56 -21.26 -9.89
N PRO A 87 0.67 -21.09 -9.35
CA PRO A 87 1.53 -19.98 -9.72
C PRO A 87 2.03 -20.15 -11.15
N VAL A 88 2.24 -19.04 -11.87
CA VAL A 88 2.94 -19.03 -13.14
C VAL A 88 4.34 -18.44 -12.96
N THR A 89 5.31 -19.05 -13.63
CA THR A 89 6.68 -18.57 -13.66
C THR A 89 6.93 -17.77 -14.93
N VAL A 90 7.49 -16.57 -14.76
CA VAL A 90 7.94 -15.72 -15.87
C VAL A 90 9.34 -15.19 -15.59
N SER A 91 10.07 -14.88 -16.66
CA SER A 91 11.36 -14.21 -16.59
C SER A 91 11.22 -12.77 -17.07
N ALA A 92 11.75 -11.80 -16.33
CA ALA A 92 11.80 -10.40 -16.74
C ALA A 92 13.24 -9.95 -16.98
N LYS A 93 13.52 -9.38 -18.15
CA LYS A 93 14.85 -8.93 -18.56
C LYS A 93 15.23 -7.66 -17.82
N SER A 94 16.39 -7.64 -17.17
CA SER A 94 16.91 -6.43 -16.55
C SER A 94 17.02 -5.29 -17.56
N LYS A 95 16.74 -4.06 -17.14
CA LYS A 95 16.99 -2.89 -17.98
C LYS A 95 18.49 -2.56 -18.11
N HIS A 96 19.31 -3.12 -17.23
CA HIS A 96 20.74 -2.80 -17.11
C HIS A 96 21.66 -3.86 -17.74
N SER A 97 21.12 -5.01 -18.16
CA SER A 97 21.91 -6.13 -18.67
C SER A 97 21.08 -7.12 -19.50
N SER A 98 21.73 -8.17 -19.99
CA SER A 98 21.08 -9.33 -20.62
C SER A 98 20.48 -10.31 -19.60
N LYS A 99 20.65 -10.09 -18.29
CA LYS A 99 20.16 -11.00 -17.25
C LYS A 99 18.64 -11.01 -17.14
N ASN A 100 18.11 -12.16 -16.74
CA ASN A 100 16.68 -12.35 -16.47
C ASN A 100 16.44 -12.58 -14.98
N TYR A 101 15.40 -11.94 -14.44
CA TYR A 101 14.87 -12.23 -13.11
C TYR A 101 13.71 -13.20 -13.21
N SER A 102 13.80 -14.31 -12.49
CA SER A 102 12.66 -15.20 -12.34
C SER A 102 11.66 -14.61 -11.33
N PHE A 103 10.38 -14.67 -11.68
CA PHE A 103 9.24 -14.41 -10.82
C PHE A 103 8.32 -15.63 -10.90
N ASN A 104 8.15 -16.31 -9.78
CA ASN A 104 7.43 -17.57 -9.65
C ASN A 104 6.22 -17.44 -8.70
N ASN A 105 5.66 -16.24 -8.59
CA ASN A 105 4.73 -15.89 -7.53
C ASN A 105 3.49 -15.14 -8.04
N SER A 106 3.06 -15.32 -9.29
CA SER A 106 1.87 -14.66 -9.84
C SER A 106 0.83 -15.67 -10.30
N ARG A 107 -0.46 -15.32 -10.29
CA ARG A 107 -1.53 -16.15 -10.88
C ARG A 107 -1.64 -15.93 -12.38
N ILE A 108 -1.51 -14.69 -12.81
CA ILE A 108 -1.44 -14.28 -14.20
C ILE A 108 -0.25 -13.32 -14.33
N ALA A 109 0.59 -13.51 -15.35
CA ALA A 109 1.77 -12.69 -15.52
C ALA A 109 1.99 -12.30 -16.98
N ILE A 110 2.33 -11.03 -17.20
CA ILE A 110 2.81 -10.50 -18.48
C ILE A 110 4.20 -9.93 -18.25
N ALA A 111 5.19 -10.42 -18.98
CA ALA A 111 6.58 -10.01 -18.81
C ALA A 111 7.22 -9.60 -20.14
N ASN A 112 8.11 -8.61 -20.10
CA ASN A 112 8.92 -8.15 -21.24
C ASN A 112 8.12 -7.67 -22.45
N LYS A 113 6.88 -7.24 -22.27
CA LYS A 113 6.09 -6.66 -23.36
C LYS A 113 6.54 -5.21 -23.58
N THR A 114 7.50 -4.99 -24.47
CA THR A 114 8.15 -3.68 -24.67
C THR A 114 7.59 -2.86 -25.83
N SER A 115 6.76 -3.46 -26.69
CA SER A 115 6.23 -2.82 -27.90
C SER A 115 5.38 -1.57 -27.61
N SER A 116 5.22 -0.72 -28.63
CA SER A 116 4.35 0.46 -28.56
C SER A 116 2.86 0.12 -28.67
N LYS A 117 2.53 -1.07 -29.19
CA LYS A 117 1.16 -1.59 -29.28
C LYS A 117 0.63 -1.95 -27.91
N TYR A 118 -0.67 -1.79 -27.68
CA TYR A 118 -1.24 -2.15 -26.38
C TYR A 118 -1.46 -3.65 -26.26
N LEU A 119 -1.30 -4.18 -25.05
CA LEU A 119 -1.84 -5.49 -24.65
C LEU A 119 -2.78 -5.27 -23.48
N GLN A 120 -4.03 -5.68 -23.66
CA GLN A 120 -5.09 -5.42 -22.71
C GLN A 120 -5.71 -6.73 -22.20
N ILE A 121 -5.94 -6.80 -20.89
CA ILE A 121 -6.83 -7.80 -20.26
C ILE A 121 -8.20 -7.14 -20.06
N ARG A 122 -9.27 -7.74 -20.59
CA ARG A 122 -10.62 -7.14 -20.55
C ARG A 122 -11.70 -8.16 -20.18
N GLY A 123 -12.58 -7.77 -19.26
CA GLY A 123 -13.81 -8.49 -18.94
C GLY A 123 -15.07 -7.83 -19.50
N GLY A 124 -16.22 -8.44 -19.19
CA GLY A 124 -17.55 -7.96 -19.55
C GLY A 124 -18.15 -6.94 -18.56
N GLY A 125 -17.40 -6.51 -17.54
CA GLY A 125 -17.86 -5.58 -16.48
C GLY A 125 -17.55 -6.11 -15.07
N THR A 126 -17.48 -5.20 -14.09
CA THR A 126 -17.17 -5.54 -12.68
C THR A 126 -18.21 -6.44 -12.01
N ASN A 127 -19.45 -6.44 -12.48
CA ASN A 127 -20.51 -7.33 -12.00
C ASN A 127 -20.66 -8.60 -12.87
N ASN A 128 -19.91 -8.72 -13.95
CA ASN A 128 -20.12 -9.73 -14.99
C ASN A 128 -18.95 -10.71 -15.08
N THR A 129 -17.71 -10.24 -14.88
CA THR A 129 -16.51 -11.06 -14.95
C THR A 129 -15.70 -10.94 -13.66
N THR A 130 -15.51 -12.06 -12.97
CA THR A 130 -14.72 -12.15 -11.74
C THR A 130 -13.50 -13.03 -11.95
N ILE A 131 -12.32 -12.53 -11.62
CA ILE A 131 -11.07 -13.29 -11.54
C ILE A 131 -10.86 -13.62 -10.07
N LYS A 132 -10.88 -14.91 -9.73
CA LYS A 132 -10.77 -15.45 -8.38
C LYS A 132 -9.40 -16.12 -8.18
N PHE A 133 -8.60 -15.58 -7.28
CA PHE A 133 -7.30 -16.13 -6.91
C PHE A 133 -7.46 -17.09 -5.72
N VAL A 134 -7.02 -18.33 -5.88
CA VAL A 134 -7.18 -19.38 -4.86
C VAL A 134 -5.99 -19.35 -3.91
N GLY A 135 -6.18 -19.13 -2.61
CA GLY A 135 -5.11 -19.07 -1.62
C GLY A 135 -4.20 -17.84 -1.73
N PHE A 136 -3.27 -17.71 -0.77
CA PHE A 136 -2.40 -16.53 -0.63
C PHE A 136 -0.92 -16.82 -0.76
N ASN A 137 -0.48 -18.02 -0.40
CA ASN A 137 0.92 -18.38 -0.30
C ASN A 137 1.19 -19.72 -0.98
N GLN A 138 2.45 -19.95 -1.33
CA GLN A 138 2.99 -21.24 -1.70
C GLN A 138 4.18 -21.57 -0.80
N ASN A 139 4.35 -22.85 -0.44
CA ASN A 139 5.55 -23.32 0.26
C ASN A 139 6.47 -23.99 -0.76
N ILE A 140 7.69 -23.47 -0.92
CA ILE A 140 8.72 -24.04 -1.78
C ILE A 140 9.97 -24.26 -0.92
N ASN A 141 10.39 -25.53 -0.77
CA ASN A 141 11.60 -25.90 -0.02
C ASN A 141 11.67 -25.30 1.40
N GLY A 142 10.54 -25.32 2.12
CA GLY A 142 10.45 -24.74 3.47
C GLY A 142 10.26 -23.22 3.51
N ASN A 143 10.32 -22.52 2.37
CA ASN A 143 10.08 -21.08 2.29
C ASN A 143 8.67 -20.76 1.81
N THR A 144 7.92 -20.03 2.62
CA THR A 144 6.61 -19.51 2.24
C THR A 144 6.78 -18.25 1.37
N THR A 145 6.30 -18.30 0.14
CA THR A 145 6.27 -17.16 -0.80
C THR A 145 4.84 -16.66 -0.97
N GLY A 146 4.66 -15.34 -0.86
CA GLY A 146 3.38 -14.71 -1.12
C GLY A 146 3.03 -14.66 -2.61
N LEU A 147 1.78 -14.96 -2.95
CA LEU A 147 1.28 -15.03 -4.31
C LEU A 147 0.54 -13.75 -4.70
N ASN A 148 0.93 -13.22 -5.84
CA ASN A 148 0.30 -12.09 -6.50
C ASN A 148 -0.84 -12.56 -7.40
N GLY A 149 -1.87 -11.74 -7.57
CA GLY A 149 -2.93 -11.97 -8.55
C GLY A 149 -2.41 -11.78 -9.98
N ILE A 150 -2.55 -10.56 -10.49
CA ILE A 150 -2.10 -10.20 -11.84
C ILE A 150 -0.83 -9.36 -11.73
N SER A 151 0.23 -9.77 -12.43
CA SER A 151 1.50 -9.06 -12.43
C SER A 151 1.95 -8.67 -13.83
N PHE A 152 2.48 -7.46 -13.95
CA PHE A 152 3.17 -6.95 -15.12
C PHE A 152 4.62 -6.66 -14.76
N PHE A 153 5.55 -7.24 -15.51
CA PHE A 153 6.98 -7.13 -15.27
C PHE A 153 7.68 -6.55 -16.49
N ASN A 154 8.44 -5.47 -16.32
CA ASN A 154 9.24 -4.85 -17.39
C ASN A 154 8.44 -4.67 -18.69
N SER A 155 7.19 -4.24 -18.56
CA SER A 155 6.25 -4.14 -19.66
C SER A 155 5.89 -2.69 -19.94
N ASN A 156 5.31 -2.43 -21.10
CA ASN A 156 4.99 -1.11 -21.60
C ASN A 156 3.64 -1.14 -22.32
N ASN A 157 2.81 -0.11 -22.22
CA ASN A 157 1.50 -0.05 -22.91
C ASN A 157 0.59 -1.24 -22.56
N VAL A 158 0.37 -1.44 -21.26
CA VAL A 158 -0.50 -2.51 -20.75
C VAL A 158 -1.78 -1.95 -20.17
N ARG A 159 -2.89 -2.67 -20.38
CA ARG A 159 -4.21 -2.25 -19.90
C ARG A 159 -4.93 -3.37 -19.18
N ILE A 160 -5.73 -3.03 -18.18
CA ILE A 160 -6.61 -3.97 -17.48
C ILE A 160 -7.94 -3.31 -17.15
N ASN A 161 -9.04 -3.82 -17.73
CA ASN A 161 -10.32 -3.12 -17.69
C ASN A 161 -11.54 -4.03 -17.47
N ASN A 162 -12.56 -3.50 -16.78
CA ASN A 162 -13.92 -4.05 -16.67
C ASN A 162 -13.97 -5.46 -16.03
N LEU A 163 -13.36 -5.62 -14.85
CA LEU A 163 -13.21 -6.90 -14.15
C LEU A 163 -13.35 -6.72 -12.64
N SER A 164 -13.84 -7.74 -11.94
CA SER A 164 -13.65 -7.87 -10.49
C SER A 164 -12.49 -8.81 -10.18
N LEU A 165 -11.67 -8.46 -9.19
CA LEU A 165 -10.56 -9.26 -8.69
C LEU A 165 -10.85 -9.63 -7.23
N THR A 166 -10.81 -10.91 -6.90
CA THR A 166 -11.09 -11.41 -5.55
C THR A 166 -10.18 -12.58 -5.22
N HIS A 167 -9.91 -12.78 -3.95
CA HIS A 167 -9.38 -14.02 -3.42
C HIS A 167 -10.53 -14.91 -2.94
N ASP A 168 -10.26 -16.21 -2.86
CA ASP A 168 -11.22 -17.25 -2.51
C ASP A 168 -11.58 -17.34 -1.03
N LYS A 169 -10.81 -16.70 -0.17
CA LYS A 169 -11.06 -16.57 1.27
C LYS A 169 -10.58 -15.20 1.76
N TYR A 170 -10.92 -14.85 3.00
CA TYR A 170 -10.41 -13.64 3.63
C TYR A 170 -8.96 -13.84 4.11
N PRO A 171 -8.07 -12.85 3.93
CA PRO A 171 -6.70 -12.92 4.41
C PRO A 171 -6.54 -12.63 5.90
N PHE A 172 -7.65 -12.55 6.62
CA PHE A 172 -7.76 -12.31 8.05
C PHE A 172 -8.90 -13.19 8.59
N THR A 173 -8.98 -13.31 9.91
CA THR A 173 -10.19 -13.79 10.60
C THR A 173 -10.78 -12.69 11.46
N GLN A 174 -12.03 -12.83 11.88
CA GLN A 174 -12.69 -11.84 12.72
C GLN A 174 -13.69 -12.48 13.68
N GLY A 175 -14.04 -11.73 14.72
CA GLY A 175 -15.00 -12.16 15.72
C GLY A 175 -15.14 -11.15 16.85
N LYS A 176 -15.61 -11.64 18.00
CA LYS A 176 -15.73 -10.87 19.24
C LYS A 176 -14.86 -11.47 20.33
N LEU A 177 -14.19 -10.62 21.10
CA LEU A 177 -13.53 -11.06 22.32
C LEU A 177 -14.56 -11.27 23.42
N GLU A 178 -14.45 -12.38 24.15
CA GLU A 178 -15.30 -12.63 25.30
C GLU A 178 -14.85 -11.77 26.47
N ALA A 179 -15.73 -10.86 26.90
CA ALA A 179 -15.45 -9.95 28.01
C ALA A 179 -14.98 -10.66 29.29
N SER A 180 -15.53 -11.85 29.57
CA SER A 180 -15.18 -12.68 30.73
C SER A 180 -13.78 -13.30 30.65
N SER A 181 -13.15 -13.34 29.48
CA SER A 181 -11.83 -13.97 29.30
C SER A 181 -10.66 -13.13 29.79
N ILE A 182 -10.89 -11.85 30.13
CA ILE A 182 -9.84 -10.92 30.57
C ILE A 182 -10.31 -10.23 31.86
N THR A 183 -9.87 -10.80 32.97
CA THR A 183 -10.28 -10.45 34.34
C THR A 183 -9.23 -9.60 35.08
N SER A 184 -8.00 -9.54 34.56
CA SER A 184 -6.91 -8.72 35.09
C SER A 184 -6.05 -8.12 33.97
N LYS A 185 -5.36 -7.01 34.29
CA LYS A 185 -4.33 -6.38 33.44
C LYS A 185 -3.08 -7.25 33.22
N SER A 186 -2.95 -8.33 33.99
CA SER A 186 -1.86 -9.30 33.89
C SER A 186 -2.21 -10.54 33.07
N ASP A 187 -3.48 -10.72 32.69
CA ASP A 187 -3.90 -11.91 31.95
C ASP A 187 -3.16 -11.96 30.61
N SER A 188 -2.62 -13.11 30.26
CA SER A 188 -1.88 -13.32 29.00
C SER A 188 -2.70 -14.07 27.97
N THR A 189 -3.98 -14.29 28.27
CA THR A 189 -4.93 -15.04 27.46
C THR A 189 -6.19 -14.23 27.18
N ALA A 190 -6.85 -14.51 26.06
CA ALA A 190 -8.15 -13.96 25.71
C ALA A 190 -8.92 -14.96 24.85
N ILE A 191 -10.24 -15.07 25.00
CA ILE A 191 -11.08 -15.94 24.16
C ILE A 191 -11.72 -15.10 23.06
N ILE A 192 -11.61 -15.56 21.81
CA ILE A 192 -12.29 -15.01 20.65
C ILE A 192 -13.36 -15.99 20.15
N GLN A 193 -14.57 -15.49 19.97
CA GLN A 193 -15.67 -16.16 19.27
C GLN A 193 -15.67 -15.68 17.81
N LEU A 194 -15.28 -16.56 16.88
CA LEU A 194 -15.19 -16.22 15.45
C LEU A 194 -16.58 -16.08 14.81
N ASP A 195 -16.68 -15.14 13.87
CA ASP A 195 -17.84 -14.99 12.99
C ASP A 195 -17.93 -16.16 11.99
N THR A 196 -19.14 -16.52 11.57
CA THR A 196 -19.35 -17.53 10.53
C THR A 196 -18.71 -17.11 9.20
N GLY A 197 -18.00 -18.05 8.56
CA GLY A 197 -17.31 -17.85 7.28
C GLY A 197 -15.82 -17.52 7.40
N TYR A 198 -15.29 -17.40 8.62
CA TYR A 198 -13.89 -17.06 8.86
C TYR A 198 -13.08 -18.26 9.36
N SER A 199 -11.84 -18.35 8.91
CA SER A 199 -10.94 -19.44 9.25
C SER A 199 -10.34 -19.30 10.65
N ALA A 200 -9.87 -20.43 11.18
CA ALA A 200 -9.30 -20.53 12.52
C ALA A 200 -8.02 -19.65 12.71
N PRO A 201 -7.69 -19.24 13.95
CA PRO A 201 -6.62 -18.28 14.23
C PRO A 201 -5.20 -18.79 14.01
N GLU A 202 -5.00 -20.12 13.98
CA GLU A 202 -3.68 -20.77 14.02
C GLU A 202 -2.78 -20.31 12.86
N GLN A 203 -3.35 -20.16 11.67
CA GLN A 203 -2.63 -19.68 10.47
C GLN A 203 -2.19 -18.20 10.58
N PHE A 204 -2.62 -17.51 11.63
CA PHE A 204 -2.29 -16.12 11.94
C PHE A 204 -1.40 -15.99 13.18
N ILE A 205 -0.92 -17.10 13.76
CA ILE A 205 0.14 -17.05 14.78
C ILE A 205 1.46 -16.72 14.07
N ARG A 206 2.19 -15.72 14.56
CA ARG A 206 3.52 -15.37 14.04
C ARG A 206 4.48 -15.14 15.22
N ASP A 207 5.73 -15.51 15.01
CA ASP A 207 6.82 -15.24 15.97
C ASP A 207 7.18 -13.74 16.01
N SER A 208 8.22 -13.39 16.77
CA SER A 208 8.61 -12.01 17.08
C SER A 208 8.82 -11.10 15.86
N THR A 209 8.99 -11.64 14.65
CA THR A 209 9.38 -10.90 13.43
C THR A 209 8.21 -10.41 12.57
N ASP A 210 7.12 -11.18 12.47
CA ASP A 210 5.93 -10.83 11.68
C ASP A 210 4.76 -10.44 12.59
N LYS A 211 4.19 -9.26 12.35
CA LYS A 211 3.12 -8.74 13.20
C LYS A 211 1.78 -9.27 12.74
N SER A 212 1.13 -10.08 13.57
CA SER A 212 -0.32 -10.27 13.49
C SER A 212 -1.00 -9.13 14.23
N TYR A 213 -1.99 -8.50 13.60
CA TYR A 213 -2.67 -7.33 14.12
C TYR A 213 -4.04 -7.74 14.62
N ILE A 214 -4.36 -7.45 15.87
CA ILE A 214 -5.75 -7.37 16.33
C ILE A 214 -6.24 -5.95 16.05
N VAL A 215 -7.18 -5.80 15.13
CA VAL A 215 -7.77 -4.52 14.77
C VAL A 215 -9.16 -4.41 15.39
N THR A 216 -9.40 -3.35 16.15
CA THR A 216 -10.65 -3.16 16.91
C THR A 216 -11.61 -2.23 16.18
N PHE A 217 -12.87 -2.65 16.11
CA PHE A 217 -13.96 -1.91 15.50
C PHE A 217 -15.08 -1.68 16.51
N ASN A 218 -15.70 -0.50 16.48
CA ASN A 218 -17.00 -0.28 17.11
C ASN A 218 -18.09 -0.44 16.05
N GLY A 219 -18.91 -1.47 16.24
CA GLY A 219 -19.78 -1.96 15.19
C GLY A 219 -18.99 -2.36 13.94
N ASP A 220 -19.56 -2.09 12.76
CA ASP A 220 -19.00 -2.52 11.47
C ASP A 220 -18.35 -1.37 10.67
N THR A 221 -18.13 -0.19 11.28
CA THR A 221 -17.82 1.03 10.51
C THR A 221 -16.64 1.85 11.02
N THR A 222 -16.22 1.71 12.27
CA THR A 222 -15.29 2.67 12.90
C THR A 222 -14.12 1.97 13.54
N PHE A 223 -12.89 2.33 13.15
CA PHE A 223 -11.70 1.95 13.88
C PHE A 223 -11.62 2.77 15.17
N GLU A 224 -11.83 2.16 16.33
CA GLU A 224 -11.85 2.90 17.61
C GLU A 224 -10.46 3.25 18.13
N LYS A 225 -9.49 2.40 17.80
CA LYS A 225 -8.10 2.64 18.17
C LYS A 225 -7.21 1.89 17.20
N VAL A 226 -6.04 2.47 16.97
CA VAL A 226 -4.87 1.80 16.42
C VAL A 226 -3.93 1.48 17.59
N PRO A 227 -4.23 0.52 18.50
CA PRO A 227 -3.15 -0.02 19.31
C PRO A 227 -2.13 -0.56 18.32
N SER A 228 -0.87 -0.25 18.59
CA SER A 228 0.26 -0.94 17.96
C SER A 228 0.05 -2.43 18.13
N ASP A 229 -0.45 -3.07 17.08
CA ASP A 229 -0.17 -4.45 16.72
C ASP A 229 -0.17 -5.43 17.91
N MET A 230 -1.34 -5.68 18.53
CA MET A 230 -1.44 -6.66 19.63
C MET A 230 -1.01 -8.03 19.13
N LYS A 231 -0.06 -8.66 19.83
CA LYS A 231 0.51 -9.96 19.44
C LYS A 231 -0.04 -11.08 20.32
N PHE A 232 -0.16 -12.27 19.74
CA PHE A 232 -0.37 -13.53 20.45
C PHE A 232 0.58 -14.58 19.87
N THR A 233 1.04 -15.51 20.70
CA THR A 233 2.06 -16.49 20.32
C THR A 233 1.51 -17.91 20.17
N ALA A 234 0.25 -18.13 20.58
CA ALA A 234 -0.41 -19.42 20.44
C ALA A 234 -1.93 -19.24 20.35
N SER A 235 -2.62 -20.23 19.76
CA SER A 235 -4.06 -20.38 19.87
C SER A 235 -4.43 -21.82 20.23
N ARG A 236 -5.56 -21.99 20.92
CA ARG A 236 -6.15 -23.30 21.27
C ARG A 236 -7.64 -23.25 20.96
N HIS A 237 -8.12 -24.20 20.16
CA HIS A 237 -9.55 -24.40 19.95
C HIS A 237 -10.22 -24.87 21.25
N LEU A 238 -11.36 -24.28 21.60
CA LEU A 238 -12.12 -24.63 22.79
C LEU A 238 -13.33 -25.49 22.41
N ASP A 239 -14.31 -24.87 21.75
CA ASP A 239 -15.57 -25.47 21.34
C ASP A 239 -16.26 -24.56 20.30
N GLY A 240 -17.08 -25.14 19.43
CA GLY A 240 -17.74 -24.38 18.35
C GLY A 240 -16.75 -23.53 17.55
N ASN A 241 -17.03 -22.23 17.44
CA ASN A 241 -16.15 -21.24 16.79
C ASN A 241 -15.30 -20.44 17.81
N ARG A 242 -15.04 -20.99 19.00
CA ARG A 242 -14.31 -20.32 20.09
C ARG A 242 -12.85 -20.76 20.15
N TYR A 243 -11.96 -19.79 20.32
CA TYR A 243 -10.51 -20.00 20.39
C TYR A 243 -9.92 -19.17 21.53
N GLU A 244 -9.07 -19.79 22.33
CA GLU A 244 -8.20 -19.11 23.29
C GLU A 244 -6.93 -18.64 22.57
N LEU A 245 -6.64 -17.34 22.65
CA LEU A 245 -5.39 -16.72 22.21
C LEU A 245 -4.49 -16.56 23.43
N SER A 246 -3.23 -16.97 23.33
CA SER A 246 -2.28 -16.98 24.44
C SER A 246 -0.97 -16.25 24.10
N GLY A 247 -0.24 -15.84 25.13
CA GLY A 247 1.02 -15.09 24.99
C GLY A 247 0.80 -13.62 24.61
N ILE A 248 -0.33 -13.06 25.04
CA ILE A 248 -0.64 -11.64 24.88
C ILE A 248 0.29 -10.84 25.81
N SER A 249 0.93 -9.80 25.28
CA SER A 249 1.85 -8.97 26.05
C SER A 249 1.11 -8.21 27.18
N LYS A 250 1.81 -7.89 28.28
CA LYS A 250 1.22 -7.10 29.38
C LYS A 250 0.63 -5.76 28.92
N THR A 251 1.25 -5.13 27.92
CA THR A 251 0.75 -3.88 27.32
C THR A 251 -0.59 -4.10 26.63
N ASP A 252 -0.71 -5.18 25.86
CA ASP A 252 -1.92 -5.51 25.11
C ASP A 252 -3.03 -5.99 26.02
N SER A 253 -2.73 -6.81 27.02
CA SER A 253 -3.74 -7.29 27.97
C SER A 253 -4.28 -6.19 28.88
N THR A 254 -3.43 -5.27 29.32
CA THR A 254 -3.89 -4.05 30.02
C THR A 254 -4.87 -3.25 29.16
N TYR A 255 -4.61 -3.15 27.86
CA TYR A 255 -5.52 -2.46 26.93
C TYR A 255 -6.85 -3.20 26.80
N LEU A 256 -6.81 -4.50 26.55
CA LEU A 256 -8.01 -5.32 26.44
C LEU A 256 -8.85 -5.25 27.72
N TYR A 257 -8.23 -5.35 28.89
CA TYR A 257 -8.89 -5.20 30.19
C TYR A 257 -9.60 -3.86 30.33
N ASN A 258 -8.93 -2.76 29.97
CA ASN A 258 -9.48 -1.42 30.13
C ASN A 258 -10.58 -1.06 29.11
N ASN A 259 -10.62 -1.70 27.94
CA ASN A 259 -11.44 -1.23 26.79
C ASN A 259 -12.41 -2.28 26.24
N HIS A 260 -12.06 -3.57 26.27
CA HIS A 260 -12.88 -4.65 25.70
C HIS A 260 -13.74 -5.34 26.74
N ARG A 261 -13.31 -5.39 28.00
CA ARG A 261 -14.05 -6.06 29.08
C ARG A 261 -15.48 -5.54 29.27
N THR A 262 -15.73 -4.25 28.98
CA THR A 262 -17.01 -3.59 29.26
C THR A 262 -17.78 -3.20 28.00
N ASN A 263 -17.23 -3.45 26.80
CA ASN A 263 -17.82 -2.99 25.55
C ASN A 263 -18.17 -4.17 24.62
N SER A 264 -19.44 -4.61 24.69
CA SER A 264 -19.99 -5.73 23.91
C SER A 264 -20.11 -5.45 22.40
N ASN A 265 -19.93 -4.20 21.97
CA ASN A 265 -20.00 -3.78 20.57
C ASN A 265 -18.64 -3.86 19.85
N LEU A 266 -17.56 -4.12 20.60
CA LEU A 266 -16.24 -4.23 19.99
C LEU A 266 -16.06 -5.56 19.26
N LYS A 267 -15.71 -5.44 17.98
CA LYS A 267 -15.28 -6.57 17.16
C LYS A 267 -13.79 -6.49 16.92
N VAL A 268 -13.18 -7.64 16.66
CA VAL A 268 -11.76 -7.75 16.36
C VAL A 268 -11.54 -8.48 15.04
N ALA A 269 -10.53 -8.05 14.30
CA ALA A 269 -9.98 -8.80 13.17
C ALA A 269 -8.52 -9.17 13.43
N LEU A 270 -8.15 -10.43 13.21
CA LEU A 270 -6.78 -10.94 13.30
C LEU A 270 -6.20 -10.99 11.89
N SER A 271 -5.21 -10.15 11.63
CA SER A 271 -4.67 -9.90 10.30
C SER A 271 -3.16 -10.08 10.30
N PRO A 272 -2.60 -11.13 9.68
CA PRO A 272 -1.17 -11.19 9.41
C PRO A 272 -0.84 -10.35 8.15
N LYS A 273 0.45 -10.12 7.92
CA LYS A 273 0.93 -9.91 6.55
C LYS A 273 1.10 -11.29 5.90
N VAL A 274 0.24 -11.64 4.95
CA VAL A 274 0.30 -12.89 4.18
C VAL A 274 0.22 -12.59 2.70
N GLY A 275 0.69 -13.49 1.85
CA GLY A 275 0.49 -13.37 0.42
C GLY A 275 1.19 -12.20 -0.26
N GLY A 276 0.80 -12.01 -1.53
CA GLY A 276 1.35 -11.01 -2.42
C GLY A 276 0.32 -9.93 -2.79
N GLU A 277 0.60 -9.19 -3.86
CA GLU A 277 -0.26 -8.08 -4.30
C GLU A 277 -1.36 -8.54 -5.26
N THR A 278 -2.54 -7.90 -5.20
CA THR A 278 -3.65 -8.30 -6.12
C THR A 278 -3.34 -7.88 -7.56
N LEU A 279 -2.86 -6.65 -7.74
CA LEU A 279 -2.38 -6.11 -9.00
C LEU A 279 -0.99 -5.52 -8.82
N TYR A 280 -0.03 -6.00 -9.60
CA TYR A 280 1.39 -5.69 -9.39
C TYR A 280 2.07 -5.20 -10.67
N PHE A 281 2.75 -4.06 -10.57
CA PHE A 281 3.53 -3.45 -11.65
C PHE A 281 4.99 -3.35 -11.20
N PHE A 282 5.86 -4.16 -11.80
CA PHE A 282 7.29 -4.07 -11.58
C PHE A 282 7.95 -3.42 -12.80
N ASN A 283 8.54 -2.24 -12.61
CA ASN A 283 9.22 -1.48 -13.66
C ASN A 283 8.42 -1.43 -14.98
N THR A 284 7.12 -1.14 -14.88
CA THR A 284 6.18 -1.19 -15.99
C THR A 284 5.66 0.22 -16.30
N SER A 285 5.58 0.57 -17.58
CA SER A 285 5.26 1.93 -18.04
C SER A 285 4.00 1.98 -18.90
N ASN A 286 3.39 3.18 -18.98
CA ASN A 286 2.20 3.45 -19.78
C ASN A 286 1.07 2.46 -19.47
N VAL A 287 0.71 2.42 -18.18
CA VAL A 287 -0.29 1.50 -17.63
C VAL A 287 -1.64 2.21 -17.56
N THR A 288 -2.71 1.51 -17.95
CA THR A 288 -4.08 1.94 -17.67
C THR A 288 -4.87 0.82 -17.01
N ALA A 289 -5.33 1.06 -15.79
CA ALA A 289 -6.31 0.21 -15.14
C ALA A 289 -7.62 0.99 -15.01
N LYS A 290 -8.73 0.44 -15.53
CA LYS A 290 -10.01 1.13 -15.53
C LYS A 290 -11.20 0.25 -15.16
N ASN A 291 -12.13 0.78 -14.37
CA ASN A 291 -13.37 0.09 -14.00
C ASN A 291 -13.07 -1.30 -13.41
N LEU A 292 -12.37 -1.33 -12.29
CA LEU A 292 -12.02 -2.56 -11.59
C LEU A 292 -12.63 -2.56 -10.19
N GLU A 293 -13.03 -3.74 -9.70
CA GLU A 293 -13.48 -3.93 -8.33
C GLU A 293 -12.62 -4.99 -7.64
N ILE A 294 -11.79 -4.58 -6.68
CA ILE A 294 -10.99 -5.47 -5.83
C ILE A 294 -11.74 -5.64 -4.51
N SER A 295 -12.13 -6.87 -4.19
CA SER A 295 -12.93 -7.17 -2.98
C SER A 295 -12.07 -7.41 -1.73
N ASN A 296 -10.90 -8.00 -1.93
CA ASN A 296 -9.95 -8.29 -0.86
C ASN A 296 -8.50 -8.40 -1.37
N ALA A 297 -7.54 -8.13 -0.47
CA ALA A 297 -6.11 -8.25 -0.77
C ALA A 297 -5.31 -8.81 0.43
N PRO A 298 -4.49 -9.87 0.24
CA PRO A 298 -3.72 -10.46 1.32
C PRO A 298 -2.51 -9.63 1.74
N ALA A 299 -2.03 -8.76 0.85
CA ALA A 299 -1.13 -7.67 1.17
C ALA A 299 -1.70 -6.37 0.58
N VAL A 300 -1.08 -5.83 -0.47
CA VAL A 300 -1.48 -4.57 -1.10
C VAL A 300 -2.44 -4.84 -2.27
N ALA A 301 -3.50 -4.05 -2.41
CA ALA A 301 -4.43 -4.21 -3.53
C ALA A 301 -3.78 -3.86 -4.87
N VAL A 302 -3.12 -2.70 -4.97
CA VAL A 302 -2.36 -2.32 -6.17
C VAL A 302 -0.96 -1.86 -5.79
N ARG A 303 0.07 -2.45 -6.38
CA ARG A 303 1.46 -2.02 -6.16
C ARG A 303 2.15 -1.68 -7.46
N GLY A 304 2.85 -0.55 -7.50
CA GLY A 304 3.84 -0.26 -8.53
C GLY A 304 5.21 -0.01 -7.90
N GLN A 305 6.26 -0.65 -8.41
CA GLN A 305 7.60 -0.47 -7.84
C GLN A 305 8.78 -0.61 -8.80
N ASN A 306 9.91 -0.06 -8.35
CA ASN A 306 11.26 -0.23 -8.91
C ASN A 306 11.38 0.28 -10.35
N GLY A 307 10.77 1.41 -10.66
CA GLY A 307 10.77 2.03 -11.98
C GLY A 307 9.36 2.12 -12.56
N GLY A 308 9.28 2.10 -13.89
CA GLY A 308 8.02 2.36 -14.59
C GLY A 308 7.65 3.85 -14.63
N SER A 309 6.65 4.20 -15.43
CA SER A 309 6.13 5.57 -15.57
C SER A 309 4.71 5.59 -16.12
N ASN A 310 4.02 6.73 -15.99
CA ASN A 310 2.71 6.97 -16.62
C ASN A 310 1.67 5.90 -16.27
N ILE A 311 1.38 5.76 -14.98
CA ILE A 311 0.39 4.80 -14.48
C ILE A 311 -0.91 5.57 -14.22
N THR A 312 -2.01 5.10 -14.81
CA THR A 312 -3.36 5.64 -14.58
C THR A 312 -4.26 4.56 -14.00
N LEU A 313 -4.83 4.83 -12.82
CA LEU A 313 -5.91 4.09 -12.21
C LEU A 313 -7.17 4.97 -12.25
N ASP A 314 -8.17 4.59 -13.02
CA ASP A 314 -9.44 5.32 -13.19
C ASP A 314 -10.62 4.43 -12.80
N ASN A 315 -11.35 4.79 -11.73
CA ASN A 315 -12.44 3.96 -11.21
C ASN A 315 -11.99 2.52 -10.91
N VAL A 316 -10.82 2.41 -10.25
CA VAL A 316 -10.36 1.17 -9.63
C VAL A 316 -10.81 1.25 -8.18
N ASN A 317 -11.69 0.36 -7.75
CA ASN A 317 -12.26 0.37 -6.41
C ASN A 317 -11.66 -0.78 -5.59
N TYR A 318 -11.36 -0.51 -4.33
CA TYR A 318 -10.93 -1.50 -3.36
C TYR A 318 -11.82 -1.41 -2.14
N ARG A 319 -12.76 -2.36 -2.03
CA ARG A 319 -13.83 -2.32 -1.03
C ARG A 319 -14.10 -3.72 -0.54
N ARG A 320 -14.33 -3.85 0.75
CA ARG A 320 -14.72 -5.11 1.38
C ARG A 320 -16.01 -5.66 0.76
N LYS A 321 -16.04 -6.96 0.44
CA LYS A 321 -17.22 -7.64 -0.10
C LYS A 321 -17.30 -9.05 0.47
N LYS A 322 -18.52 -9.56 0.67
CA LYS A 322 -18.73 -10.97 1.01
C LYS A 322 -18.17 -11.87 -0.10
N ILE A 323 -17.42 -12.90 0.28
CA ILE A 323 -16.92 -13.91 -0.65
C ILE A 323 -17.99 -14.98 -0.86
N ASN A 324 -18.66 -15.43 0.21
CA ASN A 324 -19.74 -16.40 0.15
C ASN A 324 -21.06 -15.82 0.70
N SER A 325 -22.19 -16.36 0.23
CA SER A 325 -23.54 -15.89 0.60
C SER A 325 -23.85 -16.00 2.10
N GLY A 326 -23.26 -16.98 2.79
CA GLY A 326 -23.42 -17.22 4.23
C GLY A 326 -22.44 -16.46 5.14
N ASP A 327 -21.45 -15.74 4.59
CA ASP A 327 -20.45 -15.05 5.40
C ASP A 327 -21.07 -13.87 6.15
N VAL A 328 -20.59 -13.63 7.38
CA VAL A 328 -20.77 -12.32 8.03
C VAL A 328 -20.00 -11.26 7.26
N ASN A 329 -20.54 -10.03 7.18
CA ASN A 329 -19.88 -8.93 6.49
C ASN A 329 -18.43 -8.76 7.00
N PRO A 330 -17.44 -8.72 6.10
CA PRO A 330 -16.05 -8.51 6.50
C PRO A 330 -15.86 -7.16 7.17
N LEU A 331 -15.03 -7.11 8.21
CA LEU A 331 -14.63 -5.85 8.85
C LEU A 331 -13.55 -5.12 8.03
N MET A 332 -12.80 -5.85 7.20
CA MET A 332 -11.73 -5.29 6.38
C MET A 332 -11.84 -5.76 4.93
N ALA A 333 -11.33 -4.96 4.00
CA ALA A 333 -11.06 -5.41 2.64
C ALA A 333 -9.78 -6.26 2.62
N GLY A 334 -8.76 -5.90 3.42
CA GLY A 334 -7.52 -6.67 3.48
C GLY A 334 -6.53 -6.13 4.50
N THR A 335 -5.37 -6.75 4.55
CA THR A 335 -4.44 -6.72 5.70
C THR A 335 -3.32 -5.69 5.60
N ALA A 336 -3.17 -5.00 4.46
CA ALA A 336 -2.18 -3.95 4.28
C ALA A 336 -2.77 -2.73 3.52
N GLY A 337 -1.91 -1.98 2.84
CA GLY A 337 -2.29 -0.75 2.14
C GLY A 337 -3.21 -0.97 0.95
N GLY A 338 -3.96 0.07 0.57
CA GLY A 338 -4.74 0.06 -0.66
C GLY A 338 -3.82 0.06 -1.88
N TYR A 339 -3.32 1.22 -2.28
CA TYR A 339 -2.39 1.38 -3.39
C TYR A 339 -1.03 1.86 -2.90
N ILE A 340 0.04 1.10 -3.21
CA ILE A 340 1.41 1.46 -2.83
C ILE A 340 2.30 1.59 -4.07
N PHE A 341 2.85 2.78 -4.25
CA PHE A 341 3.63 3.18 -5.40
C PHE A 341 5.01 3.63 -4.93
N GLN A 342 6.08 2.98 -5.42
CA GLN A 342 7.43 3.12 -4.89
C GLN A 342 8.50 3.27 -5.98
N ALA A 343 9.24 4.39 -5.98
CA ALA A 343 10.31 4.67 -6.95
C ALA A 343 9.86 4.54 -8.41
N ILE A 344 8.73 5.18 -8.73
CA ILE A 344 8.17 5.29 -10.08
C ILE A 344 8.67 6.61 -10.69
N ARG A 345 8.78 6.66 -12.01
CA ARG A 345 9.24 7.86 -12.73
C ARG A 345 8.05 8.61 -13.32
N GLY A 346 7.92 9.89 -12.99
CA GLY A 346 6.94 10.76 -13.63
C GLY A 346 5.50 10.54 -13.16
N GLY A 347 4.55 10.76 -14.07
CA GLY A 347 3.14 10.91 -13.76
C GLY A 347 2.48 9.64 -13.23
N LEU A 348 1.72 9.82 -12.16
CA LEU A 348 0.81 8.84 -11.58
C LEU A 348 -0.56 9.50 -11.45
N LYS A 349 -1.59 8.87 -12.01
CA LYS A 349 -2.97 9.34 -11.90
C LYS A 349 -3.80 8.30 -11.15
N ILE A 350 -4.41 8.71 -10.06
CA ILE A 350 -5.37 7.90 -9.29
C ILE A 350 -6.65 8.73 -9.20
N ILE A 351 -7.65 8.34 -9.98
CA ILE A 351 -8.84 9.15 -10.22
C ILE A 351 -10.14 8.34 -10.06
N ASN A 352 -11.15 8.99 -9.50
CA ASN A 352 -12.52 8.45 -9.37
C ASN A 352 -12.59 7.09 -8.64
N SER A 353 -11.62 6.80 -7.77
CA SER A 353 -11.48 5.52 -7.08
C SER A 353 -12.05 5.59 -5.67
N THR A 354 -12.50 4.45 -5.15
CA THR A 354 -12.85 4.31 -3.73
C THR A 354 -11.99 3.25 -3.06
N ILE A 355 -11.38 3.60 -1.93
CA ILE A 355 -10.57 2.71 -1.12
C ILE A 355 -11.13 2.72 0.31
N ASP A 356 -11.58 1.55 0.77
CA ASP A 356 -12.41 1.43 1.95
C ASP A 356 -12.08 0.19 2.80
N HIS A 357 -11.96 0.36 4.13
CA HIS A 357 -11.74 -0.71 5.11
C HIS A 357 -10.43 -1.50 4.96
N ASN A 358 -9.31 -0.88 4.56
CA ASN A 358 -8.00 -1.54 4.56
C ASN A 358 -7.22 -1.35 5.88
N ALA A 359 -6.32 -2.29 6.20
CA ALA A 359 -5.62 -2.31 7.49
C ALA A 359 -4.35 -1.43 7.56
N ASP A 360 -4.12 -0.54 6.59
CA ASP A 360 -3.00 0.40 6.56
C ASP A 360 -3.42 1.71 5.86
N ASP A 361 -2.49 2.46 5.27
CA ASP A 361 -2.79 3.66 4.48
C ASP A 361 -3.56 3.31 3.19
N SER A 362 -4.54 4.13 2.76
CA SER A 362 -5.26 3.90 1.50
C SER A 362 -4.33 4.09 0.30
N LEU A 363 -3.55 5.16 0.31
CA LEU A 363 -2.55 5.49 -0.70
C LEU A 363 -1.18 5.71 -0.06
N GLY A 364 -0.17 4.96 -0.50
CA GLY A 364 1.23 5.12 -0.14
C GLY A 364 2.06 5.49 -1.37
N LEU A 365 2.47 6.75 -1.48
CA LEU A 365 3.19 7.28 -2.66
C LEU A 365 4.62 7.66 -2.25
N PHE A 366 5.56 6.75 -2.48
CA PHE A 366 6.91 6.87 -1.99
C PHE A 366 7.95 6.90 -3.12
N ALA A 367 9.00 7.67 -2.92
CA ALA A 367 10.30 7.27 -3.42
C ALA A 367 10.85 6.10 -2.60
N ARG A 368 11.70 5.28 -3.22
CA ARG A 368 12.35 4.15 -2.56
C ARG A 368 13.84 4.16 -2.85
N GLY A 369 14.66 3.93 -1.83
CA GLY A 369 16.09 3.67 -1.92
C GLY A 369 16.42 2.18 -1.85
N THR A 370 17.67 1.85 -2.12
CA THR A 370 18.19 0.48 -1.97
C THR A 370 19.56 0.51 -1.31
N ASP A 371 19.87 -0.54 -0.55
CA ASP A 371 21.14 -0.64 0.19
C ASP A 371 22.33 -0.76 -0.76
N LEU A 372 23.42 -0.09 -0.38
CA LEU A 372 24.74 -0.22 -0.95
C LEU A 372 25.40 -1.50 -0.45
N THR A 373 25.87 -2.33 -1.36
CA THR A 373 26.68 -3.52 -1.01
C THR A 373 28.17 -3.17 -0.90
N SER A 374 28.62 -2.17 -1.66
CA SER A 374 29.98 -1.61 -1.54
C SER A 374 30.06 -0.17 -2.04
N VAL A 375 31.09 0.54 -1.60
CA VAL A 375 31.46 1.89 -2.03
C VAL A 375 32.97 1.93 -2.23
N SER A 376 33.43 2.50 -3.34
CA SER A 376 34.85 2.68 -3.63
C SER A 376 35.06 3.82 -4.62
N GLY A 377 35.80 4.85 -4.21
CA GLY A 377 36.08 6.02 -5.05
C GLY A 377 34.80 6.70 -5.52
N ASP A 378 34.61 6.79 -6.83
CA ASP A 378 33.44 7.34 -7.51
C ASP A 378 32.38 6.29 -7.83
N THR A 379 32.44 5.11 -7.21
CA THR A 379 31.54 3.99 -7.53
C THR A 379 30.84 3.41 -6.31
N ALA A 380 29.62 2.94 -6.52
CA ALA A 380 28.85 2.18 -5.54
C ALA A 380 28.21 0.96 -6.19
N THR A 381 28.01 -0.09 -5.41
CA THR A 381 27.40 -1.33 -5.88
C THR A 381 26.07 -1.56 -5.17
N ILE A 382 25.05 -2.02 -5.90
CA ILE A 382 23.72 -2.36 -5.36
C ILE A 382 23.13 -3.60 -6.03
N ASN A 383 22.13 -4.23 -5.40
CA ASN A 383 21.39 -5.33 -6.02
C ASN A 383 20.66 -4.88 -7.30
N GLU A 384 20.87 -5.59 -8.41
CA GLU A 384 20.36 -5.18 -9.72
C GLU A 384 18.83 -5.21 -9.79
N LYS A 385 18.18 -6.23 -9.21
CA LYS A 385 16.71 -6.37 -9.18
C LYS A 385 16.06 -5.24 -8.38
N LYS A 386 16.69 -4.76 -7.31
CA LYS A 386 16.22 -3.61 -6.51
C LYS A 386 16.55 -2.27 -7.19
N GLY A 387 17.69 -2.18 -7.89
CA GLY A 387 18.19 -0.98 -8.57
C GLY A 387 17.55 -0.64 -9.92
N GLN A 388 16.48 -1.33 -10.33
CA GLN A 388 15.80 -1.09 -11.61
C GLN A 388 15.18 0.32 -11.73
N PHE A 389 15.08 1.10 -10.66
CA PHE A 389 14.60 2.47 -10.73
C PHE A 389 15.68 3.49 -11.12
N ILE A 390 16.98 3.20 -10.96
CA ILE A 390 18.11 4.12 -11.27
C ILE A 390 18.49 4.03 -12.74
N SER A 391 18.82 5.13 -13.41
CA SER A 391 19.30 5.15 -14.81
C SER A 391 20.54 6.04 -14.97
N SER A 392 21.34 5.81 -16.00
CA SER A 392 22.41 6.75 -16.38
C SER A 392 21.85 8.15 -16.62
N GLY A 393 22.58 9.17 -16.16
CA GLY A 393 22.14 10.57 -16.17
C GLY A 393 21.31 10.99 -14.97
N ASP A 394 20.81 10.05 -14.15
CA ASP A 394 20.09 10.39 -12.92
C ASP A 394 20.97 11.16 -11.94
N ILE A 395 20.34 12.01 -11.15
CA ILE A 395 20.94 12.59 -9.95
C ILE A 395 20.47 11.77 -8.75
N VAL A 396 21.41 11.28 -7.96
CA VAL A 396 21.14 10.46 -6.76
C VAL A 396 21.70 11.14 -5.50
N ASP A 397 21.15 10.74 -4.36
CA ASP A 397 21.70 11.00 -3.05
C ASP A 397 21.92 9.67 -2.31
N ILE A 398 22.93 9.61 -1.47
CA ILE A 398 23.19 8.49 -0.55
C ILE A 398 22.89 8.94 0.88
N TYR A 399 22.22 8.09 1.63
CA TYR A 399 21.66 8.38 2.93
C TYR A 399 22.17 7.39 3.98
N ASP A 400 22.42 7.90 5.18
CA ASP A 400 22.78 7.10 6.35
C ASP A 400 21.66 6.12 6.72
N LYS A 401 21.99 4.85 6.94
CA LYS A 401 21.00 3.83 7.30
C LYS A 401 20.30 4.05 8.65
N THR A 402 20.99 4.69 9.59
CA THR A 402 20.57 4.83 10.99
C THR A 402 19.61 5.99 11.14
N ASP A 403 19.97 7.13 10.55
CA ASP A 403 19.24 8.39 10.75
C ASP A 403 18.72 9.03 9.47
N SER A 404 18.98 8.44 8.30
CA SER A 404 18.47 8.90 7.01
C SER A 404 18.93 10.31 6.60
N ARG A 405 20.05 10.80 7.16
CA ARG A 405 20.72 12.02 6.68
C ARG A 405 21.47 11.75 5.38
N LYS A 406 21.48 12.74 4.48
CA LYS A 406 22.24 12.67 3.22
C LYS A 406 23.74 12.78 3.52
N LYS A 407 24.50 11.72 3.25
CA LYS A 407 25.96 11.67 3.40
C LYS A 407 26.68 12.18 2.16
N ASP A 408 26.22 11.78 0.99
CA ASP A 408 26.72 12.23 -0.30
C ASP A 408 25.54 12.66 -1.18
N LYS A 409 25.62 13.88 -1.73
CA LYS A 409 24.48 14.54 -2.40
C LYS A 409 24.80 14.97 -3.83
N GLY A 410 23.78 14.90 -4.67
CA GLY A 410 23.83 15.39 -6.05
C GLY A 410 24.90 14.67 -6.87
N LEU A 411 25.02 13.36 -6.70
CA LEU A 411 25.89 12.52 -7.50
C LEU A 411 25.19 12.26 -8.84
N LYS A 412 25.82 12.60 -9.97
CA LYS A 412 25.28 12.29 -11.29
C LYS A 412 25.78 10.91 -11.69
N VAL A 413 24.87 10.00 -12.01
CA VAL A 413 25.20 8.67 -12.55
C VAL A 413 25.75 8.85 -13.96
N THR A 414 27.01 8.46 -14.17
CA THR A 414 27.68 8.53 -15.48
C THR A 414 27.60 7.20 -16.22
N ASN A 415 27.70 6.09 -15.50
CA ASN A 415 27.63 4.74 -16.07
C ASN A 415 27.00 3.73 -15.10
N ILE A 416 26.41 2.67 -15.64
CA ILE A 416 25.91 1.51 -14.87
C ILE A 416 26.38 0.24 -15.58
N THR A 417 27.10 -0.62 -14.84
CA THR A 417 27.60 -1.90 -15.34
C THR A 417 27.05 -3.04 -14.49
N SER A 418 26.43 -4.05 -15.11
CA SER A 418 26.01 -5.26 -14.40
C SER A 418 27.20 -6.15 -14.07
N LEU A 419 27.20 -6.70 -12.86
CA LEU A 419 28.22 -7.59 -12.33
C LEU A 419 27.69 -9.03 -12.33
N SER A 420 28.58 -10.03 -12.35
CA SER A 420 28.20 -11.45 -12.44
C SER A 420 27.40 -11.93 -11.23
N ASP A 421 27.60 -11.35 -10.06
CA ASP A 421 26.99 -11.69 -8.76
C ASP A 421 25.52 -11.25 -8.57
N GLY A 422 24.92 -10.61 -9.59
CA GLY A 422 23.53 -10.11 -9.51
C GLY A 422 23.42 -8.68 -8.96
N ASN A 423 24.55 -7.99 -8.81
CA ASN A 423 24.61 -6.58 -8.52
C ASN A 423 24.89 -5.74 -9.79
N ILE A 424 24.74 -4.41 -9.66
CA ILE A 424 25.25 -3.42 -10.59
C ILE A 424 26.24 -2.50 -9.89
N LYS A 425 27.31 -2.14 -10.61
CA LYS A 425 28.21 -1.05 -10.26
C LYS A 425 27.71 0.24 -10.91
N ILE A 426 27.50 1.26 -10.11
CA ILE A 426 27.11 2.60 -10.52
C ILE A 426 28.33 3.49 -10.41
N THR A 427 28.72 4.15 -11.50
CA THR A 427 29.79 5.15 -11.53
C THR A 427 29.18 6.55 -11.48
N PHE A 428 29.80 7.43 -10.71
CA PHE A 428 29.37 8.81 -10.52
C PHE A 428 30.35 9.78 -11.17
N ASN A 429 29.93 11.04 -11.30
CA ASN A 429 30.77 12.12 -11.80
C ASN A 429 31.81 12.65 -10.79
N LYS A 430 31.78 12.16 -9.55
CA LYS A 430 32.69 12.56 -8.46
C LYS A 430 32.74 11.46 -7.39
N SER A 431 33.81 11.47 -6.59
CA SER A 431 34.02 10.54 -5.49
C SER A 431 32.92 10.60 -4.42
N ILE A 432 32.66 9.44 -3.82
CA ILE A 432 31.84 9.26 -2.62
C ILE A 432 32.79 9.35 -1.43
N ASN A 433 32.54 10.29 -0.51
CA ASN A 433 33.49 10.59 0.55
C ASN A 433 33.01 10.16 1.94
N ASN A 434 31.69 10.03 2.15
CA ASN A 434 31.13 9.87 3.49
C ASN A 434 30.30 8.59 3.67
N SER A 435 29.90 7.96 2.57
CA SER A 435 29.00 6.80 2.59
C SER A 435 29.74 5.47 2.64
N VAL A 436 29.11 4.48 3.27
CA VAL A 436 29.66 3.14 3.47
C VAL A 436 28.67 2.07 3.02
N ALA A 437 29.13 0.81 2.94
CA ALA A 437 28.23 -0.32 2.71
C ALA A 437 27.12 -0.39 3.79
N GLY A 438 25.90 -0.69 3.36
CA GLY A 438 24.70 -0.70 4.20
C GLY A 438 23.99 0.66 4.31
N ASP A 439 24.62 1.77 3.91
CA ASP A 439 23.87 3.01 3.59
C ASP A 439 22.98 2.76 2.36
N TYR A 440 22.02 3.64 2.08
CA TYR A 440 21.10 3.44 0.96
C TYR A 440 21.14 4.60 -0.05
N ILE A 441 21.02 4.25 -1.34
CA ILE A 441 21.00 5.18 -2.46
C ILE A 441 19.56 5.40 -2.94
N GLY A 442 19.19 6.66 -3.19
CA GLY A 442 17.89 7.04 -3.77
C GLY A 442 18.06 7.99 -4.96
N SER A 443 17.31 7.75 -6.05
CA SER A 443 17.33 8.61 -7.24
C SER A 443 16.32 9.74 -7.12
N ARG A 444 16.76 10.99 -7.28
CA ARG A 444 15.89 12.17 -7.33
C ARG A 444 14.98 12.17 -8.56
N SER A 445 15.41 11.47 -9.61
CA SER A 445 14.67 11.33 -10.86
C SER A 445 13.62 10.22 -10.81
N ALA A 446 13.82 9.21 -9.95
CA ALA A 446 12.83 8.17 -9.65
C ALA A 446 11.89 8.61 -8.53
N THR A 447 11.24 9.75 -8.74
CA THR A 447 10.24 10.32 -7.85
C THR A 447 8.89 10.38 -8.53
N ILE A 448 7.82 10.24 -7.74
CA ILE A 448 6.46 10.30 -8.23
C ILE A 448 6.14 11.77 -8.56
N GLY A 449 5.82 12.01 -9.83
CA GLY A 449 5.60 13.33 -10.41
C GLY A 449 6.89 14.10 -10.71
N THR A 450 6.96 14.70 -11.90
CA THR A 450 7.98 15.70 -12.28
C THR A 450 7.28 17.01 -12.67
N SER A 451 8.03 18.10 -12.82
CA SER A 451 7.46 19.38 -13.29
C SER A 451 6.77 19.26 -14.67
N SER A 452 7.32 18.43 -15.56
CA SER A 452 6.75 18.16 -16.90
C SER A 452 5.69 17.07 -16.93
N ASN A 453 5.57 16.26 -15.88
CA ASN A 453 4.64 15.14 -15.81
C ASN A 453 4.21 14.91 -14.35
N PRO A 454 3.35 15.81 -13.82
CA PRO A 454 2.96 15.79 -12.42
C PRO A 454 2.08 14.60 -12.08
N PHE A 455 2.04 14.23 -10.79
CA PHE A 455 1.05 13.27 -10.29
C PHE A 455 -0.30 13.95 -10.04
N GLU A 456 -1.38 13.16 -10.08
CA GLU A 456 -2.75 13.60 -9.82
C GLU A 456 -3.48 12.54 -8.97
N VAL A 457 -3.91 12.92 -7.78
CA VAL A 457 -4.82 12.13 -6.94
C VAL A 457 -6.12 12.92 -6.85
N LYS A 458 -7.14 12.51 -7.61
CA LYS A 458 -8.33 13.33 -7.83
C LYS A 458 -9.66 12.60 -7.70
N ASN A 459 -10.63 13.26 -7.06
CA ASN A 459 -12.02 12.77 -6.97
C ASN A 459 -12.14 11.35 -6.37
N ASN A 460 -11.25 11.00 -5.44
CA ASN A 460 -11.29 9.69 -4.78
C ASN A 460 -12.05 9.76 -3.45
N VAL A 461 -12.59 8.62 -3.03
CA VAL A 461 -13.16 8.43 -1.68
C VAL A 461 -12.24 7.49 -0.90
N LEU A 462 -11.58 8.00 0.13
CA LEU A 462 -10.59 7.29 0.93
C LEU A 462 -11.05 7.25 2.39
N GLN A 463 -11.66 6.14 2.78
CA GLN A 463 -12.45 6.14 4.01
C GLN A 463 -12.31 4.87 4.85
N HIS A 464 -12.53 5.02 6.15
CA HIS A 464 -12.48 3.94 7.13
C HIS A 464 -11.27 3.03 6.91
N ASN A 465 -10.06 3.55 6.97
CA ASN A 465 -8.86 2.70 6.90
C ASN A 465 -8.13 2.78 8.25
N LYS A 466 -7.47 1.71 8.68
CA LYS A 466 -6.72 1.71 9.96
C LYS A 466 -5.61 2.78 9.96
N GLY A 467 -4.98 2.98 8.81
CA GLY A 467 -3.91 3.96 8.62
C GLY A 467 -4.43 5.35 8.26
N ARG A 468 -3.74 5.99 7.32
CA ARG A 468 -4.04 7.32 6.77
C ARG A 468 -4.80 7.19 5.46
N ALA A 469 -5.43 8.26 5.00
CA ALA A 469 -6.00 8.26 3.65
C ALA A 469 -4.87 8.28 2.61
N ILE A 470 -3.97 9.25 2.74
CA ILE A 470 -2.84 9.45 1.82
C ILE A 470 -1.58 9.63 2.66
N ARG A 471 -0.54 8.90 2.30
CA ARG A 471 0.82 9.09 2.79
C ARG A 471 1.75 9.23 1.59
N SER A 472 2.42 10.37 1.47
CA SER A 472 3.16 10.71 0.26
C SER A 472 4.44 11.49 0.53
N ASN A 473 5.50 11.18 -0.21
CA ASN A 473 6.66 12.05 -0.41
C ASN A 473 6.87 12.38 -1.89
N ALA A 474 5.80 12.30 -2.69
CA ALA A 474 5.80 12.61 -4.10
C ALA A 474 6.18 14.08 -4.35
N SER A 475 6.91 14.34 -5.43
CA SER A 475 7.61 15.61 -5.59
C SER A 475 6.78 16.69 -6.25
N PHE A 476 6.08 16.38 -7.34
CA PHE A 476 5.38 17.37 -8.17
C PHE A 476 3.96 16.90 -8.52
N GLY A 477 2.93 17.58 -8.04
CA GLY A 477 1.57 17.19 -8.38
C GLY A 477 0.45 17.80 -7.54
N LYS A 478 -0.74 17.22 -7.69
CA LYS A 478 -1.97 17.70 -7.07
C LYS A 478 -2.73 16.58 -6.36
N ILE A 479 -3.24 16.90 -5.18
CA ILE A 479 -4.22 16.10 -4.43
C ILE A 479 -5.48 16.94 -4.35
N SER A 480 -6.51 16.61 -5.13
CA SER A 480 -7.67 17.48 -5.26
C SER A 480 -9.04 16.82 -5.38
N GLY A 481 -10.07 17.43 -4.79
CA GLY A 481 -11.44 16.94 -4.93
C GLY A 481 -11.70 15.60 -4.21
N ASN A 482 -10.80 15.15 -3.33
CA ASN A 482 -10.93 13.88 -2.65
C ASN A 482 -11.78 14.03 -1.38
N THR A 483 -12.53 12.98 -1.05
CA THR A 483 -13.19 12.82 0.25
C THR A 483 -12.35 11.87 1.09
N VAL A 484 -11.81 12.36 2.21
CA VAL A 484 -11.09 11.55 3.20
C VAL A 484 -11.94 11.46 4.48
N ARG A 485 -12.30 10.25 4.91
CA ARG A 485 -13.32 10.09 5.96
C ARG A 485 -13.02 8.98 6.95
N ARG A 486 -13.05 9.27 8.25
CA ARG A 486 -12.96 8.24 9.31
C ARG A 486 -11.74 7.31 9.22
N ASN A 487 -10.60 7.83 8.75
CA ASN A 487 -9.36 7.06 8.80
C ASN A 487 -8.80 7.06 10.22
N GLY A 488 -8.16 5.96 10.63
CA GLY A 488 -7.58 5.73 11.96
C GLY A 488 -6.33 6.57 12.25
N ASN A 489 -6.00 7.55 11.42
CA ASN A 489 -4.89 8.47 11.59
C ASN A 489 -5.15 9.75 10.78
N SER A 490 -4.10 10.51 10.45
CA SER A 490 -4.20 11.68 9.58
C SER A 490 -4.86 11.40 8.23
N GLY A 491 -5.55 12.40 7.68
CA GLY A 491 -6.12 12.33 6.34
C GLY A 491 -5.02 12.28 5.28
N ILE A 492 -4.38 13.41 5.03
CA ILE A 492 -3.30 13.57 4.05
C ILE A 492 -2.00 13.83 4.79
N TRP A 493 -1.01 12.95 4.63
CA TRP A 493 0.34 13.14 5.14
C TRP A 493 1.34 13.35 3.99
N MET A 494 1.99 14.51 3.97
CA MET A 494 3.15 14.81 3.13
C MET A 494 4.46 14.78 3.93
N GLY A 495 5.45 14.05 3.43
CA GLY A 495 6.83 14.07 3.95
C GLY A 495 7.52 12.72 3.92
N GLY A 496 8.85 12.76 4.07
CA GLY A 496 9.71 11.59 4.09
C GLY A 496 9.54 10.76 5.36
N ASP A 497 9.67 9.45 5.22
CA ASP A 497 9.79 8.52 6.34
C ASP A 497 11.27 8.19 6.57
N ALA A 498 11.61 7.68 7.76
CA ALA A 498 12.92 7.06 7.98
C ALA A 498 13.14 5.89 7.01
N GLU A 499 14.40 5.44 6.92
CA GLU A 499 14.81 4.29 6.10
C GLU A 499 14.67 4.57 4.60
N HIS A 500 14.33 3.58 3.78
CA HIS A 500 14.39 3.70 2.31
C HIS A 500 13.42 4.71 1.68
N ASN A 501 12.62 5.46 2.45
CA ASN A 501 11.59 6.38 1.94
C ASN A 501 11.84 7.87 2.29
N SER A 502 13.10 8.28 2.44
CA SER A 502 13.47 9.60 2.96
C SER A 502 13.54 10.76 1.95
N GLN A 503 12.92 10.63 0.77
CA GLN A 503 12.80 11.77 -0.16
C GLN A 503 11.77 12.80 0.32
N CYS A 504 11.81 13.99 -0.29
CA CYS A 504 10.99 15.12 0.14
C CYS A 504 10.23 15.76 -1.01
N SER A 505 9.03 16.25 -0.70
CA SER A 505 8.12 16.90 -1.65
C SER A 505 8.70 18.24 -2.14
N GLN A 506 8.53 18.57 -3.43
CA GLN A 506 9.13 19.78 -4.02
C GLN A 506 8.12 20.86 -4.41
N SER A 507 6.96 20.49 -4.93
CA SER A 507 5.87 21.39 -5.28
C SER A 507 4.55 20.61 -5.37
N VAL A 508 3.72 20.73 -4.33
CA VAL A 508 2.48 19.96 -4.23
C VAL A 508 1.33 20.88 -3.83
N THR A 509 0.22 20.77 -4.57
CA THR A 509 -1.03 21.46 -4.25
C THR A 509 -2.03 20.47 -3.64
N ILE A 510 -2.54 20.78 -2.45
CA ILE A 510 -3.63 20.07 -1.78
C ILE A 510 -4.85 20.99 -1.82
N SER A 511 -5.84 20.68 -2.65
CA SER A 511 -6.95 21.61 -2.87
C SER A 511 -8.33 20.98 -3.02
N ASN A 512 -9.39 21.68 -2.60
CA ASN A 512 -10.77 21.22 -2.79
C ASN A 512 -11.05 19.83 -2.19
N ASN A 513 -10.29 19.39 -1.17
CA ASN A 513 -10.55 18.11 -0.52
C ASN A 513 -11.54 18.30 0.64
N THR A 514 -12.34 17.27 0.90
CA THR A 514 -13.24 17.22 2.05
C THR A 514 -12.71 16.19 3.05
N ALA A 515 -12.27 16.64 4.21
CA ALA A 515 -11.83 15.80 5.31
C ALA A 515 -12.88 15.76 6.41
N VAL A 516 -13.32 14.55 6.78
CA VAL A 516 -14.38 14.35 7.78
C VAL A 516 -13.92 13.33 8.81
N GLN A 517 -13.96 13.66 10.10
CA GLN A 517 -13.75 12.69 11.20
C GLN A 517 -12.43 11.91 11.11
N GLN A 518 -11.28 12.55 10.89
CA GLN A 518 -10.00 11.83 10.99
C GLN A 518 -9.71 11.51 12.45
N LEU A 519 -9.56 10.23 12.81
CA LEU A 519 -9.75 9.76 14.19
C LEU A 519 -8.54 10.00 15.11
N HIS A 520 -7.30 9.95 14.61
CA HIS A 520 -6.11 10.00 15.50
C HIS A 520 -4.98 10.93 15.05
N GLY A 521 -5.25 11.87 14.14
CA GLY A 521 -4.28 12.84 13.68
C GLY A 521 -4.88 13.89 12.74
N PRO A 522 -4.13 14.96 12.40
CA PRO A 522 -4.60 16.08 11.59
C PRO A 522 -5.23 15.67 10.26
N ALA A 523 -6.19 16.46 9.77
CA ALA A 523 -6.74 16.27 8.43
C ALA A 523 -5.64 16.40 7.37
N ILE A 524 -4.76 17.39 7.53
CA ILE A 524 -3.56 17.56 6.70
C ILE A 524 -2.33 17.65 7.61
N LEU A 525 -1.36 16.78 7.37
CA LEU A 525 -0.10 16.69 8.09
C LEU A 525 1.06 16.86 7.10
N VAL A 526 1.94 17.81 7.33
CA VAL A 526 3.22 17.93 6.63
C VAL A 526 4.31 17.71 7.66
N TYR A 527 4.98 16.56 7.57
CA TYR A 527 5.94 16.13 8.60
C TYR A 527 6.94 15.12 8.04
N ASN A 528 8.22 15.25 8.39
CA ASN A 528 9.25 14.26 8.06
C ASN A 528 9.55 13.41 9.29
N ALA A 529 9.30 12.11 9.21
CA ALA A 529 9.54 11.15 10.30
C ALA A 529 10.99 10.64 10.33
N ILE A 530 11.96 11.51 10.08
CA ILE A 530 13.38 11.16 10.02
C ILE A 530 13.98 11.18 11.44
N LYS A 531 14.68 10.09 11.83
CA LYS A 531 14.97 9.71 13.23
C LYS A 531 15.76 10.72 14.06
N ASN A 532 16.52 11.66 13.48
CA ASN A 532 17.21 12.70 14.24
C ASN A 532 17.34 14.03 13.47
N ASN A 533 17.04 15.14 14.18
CA ASN A 533 17.22 16.53 13.77
C ASN A 533 16.25 17.10 12.70
N ALA A 534 14.96 16.93 12.95
CA ALA A 534 13.90 17.41 12.07
C ALA A 534 13.97 18.94 11.79
N SER A 535 14.40 19.78 12.76
CA SER A 535 14.41 21.26 12.67
C SER A 535 15.30 21.86 11.58
N THR A 536 16.28 21.13 11.04
CA THR A 536 17.26 21.66 10.06
C THR A 536 17.07 21.17 8.63
N LEU A 537 16.28 20.11 8.40
CA LEU A 537 16.15 19.50 7.07
C LEU A 537 15.33 20.35 6.09
N LYS A 538 14.29 21.05 6.57
CA LYS A 538 13.35 21.91 5.80
C LYS A 538 13.03 21.39 4.39
N CYS A 539 12.85 20.07 4.27
CA CYS A 539 13.07 19.43 2.99
C CYS A 539 11.84 19.40 2.08
N ASN A 540 10.62 19.56 2.65
CA ASN A 540 9.41 19.82 1.88
C ASN A 540 9.41 21.27 1.39
N LYS A 541 9.06 21.49 0.12
CA LYS A 541 9.08 22.82 -0.51
C LYS A 541 7.80 23.11 -1.29
N ASN A 542 7.52 24.39 -1.46
CA ASN A 542 6.48 24.96 -2.31
C ASN A 542 5.13 24.21 -2.19
N LEU A 543 4.64 24.09 -0.96
CA LEU A 543 3.34 23.47 -0.68
C LEU A 543 2.24 24.53 -0.76
N THR A 544 1.14 24.19 -1.42
CA THR A 544 -0.08 25.02 -1.44
C THR A 544 -1.23 24.21 -0.87
N ILE A 545 -1.90 24.70 0.16
CA ILE A 545 -3.05 24.05 0.81
C ILE A 545 -4.23 25.02 0.74
N THR A 546 -5.20 24.76 -0.14
CA THR A 546 -6.26 25.74 -0.41
C THR A 546 -7.64 25.16 -0.63
N ASN A 547 -8.71 25.88 -0.26
CA ASN A 547 -10.09 25.50 -0.55
C ASN A 547 -10.48 24.11 0.00
N ASN A 548 -9.83 23.62 1.06
CA ASN A 548 -10.22 22.36 1.68
C ASN A 548 -11.32 22.60 2.71
N THR A 549 -12.25 21.65 2.82
CA THR A 549 -13.27 21.61 3.88
C THR A 549 -12.87 20.58 4.92
N ILE A 550 -12.73 20.99 6.18
CA ILE A 550 -12.34 20.13 7.30
C ILE A 550 -13.44 20.16 8.36
N ASN A 551 -14.03 18.99 8.61
CA ASN A 551 -15.16 18.81 9.51
C ASN A 551 -14.84 17.76 10.57
N GLU A 552 -15.24 18.04 11.81
CA GLU A 552 -15.26 17.08 12.91
C GLU A 552 -13.89 16.41 13.17
N GLN A 553 -12.86 17.22 13.32
CA GLN A 553 -11.48 16.75 13.49
C GLN A 553 -11.24 16.15 14.89
N ALA A 554 -10.39 15.12 15.02
CA ALA A 554 -10.04 14.50 16.30
C ALA A 554 -9.66 15.52 17.39
N GLN A 555 -10.13 15.27 18.62
CA GLN A 555 -9.87 16.12 19.77
C GLN A 555 -8.36 16.34 20.00
N ASN A 556 -7.97 17.58 20.29
CA ASN A 556 -6.58 18.04 20.47
C ASN A 556 -5.68 18.00 19.21
N ALA A 557 -6.17 17.54 18.05
CA ALA A 557 -5.42 17.61 16.80
C ALA A 557 -5.71 18.91 16.04
N PRO A 558 -4.68 19.65 15.60
CA PRO A 558 -4.91 20.76 14.67
C PRO A 558 -5.50 20.25 13.35
N ALA A 559 -6.26 21.09 12.66
CA ALA A 559 -6.82 20.74 11.35
C ALA A 559 -5.69 20.57 10.31
N ILE A 560 -4.75 21.51 10.29
CA ILE A 560 -3.55 21.49 9.46
C ILE A 560 -2.32 21.61 10.38
N PHE A 561 -1.39 20.66 10.26
CA PHE A 561 -0.09 20.74 10.92
C PHE A 561 1.05 20.72 9.89
N ILE A 562 1.91 21.74 9.92
CA ILE A 562 3.11 21.82 9.10
C ILE A 562 4.34 21.84 10.00
N ASP A 563 5.30 20.98 9.69
CA ASP A 563 6.62 20.94 10.33
C ASP A 563 7.72 20.88 9.25
N ASN A 564 8.83 21.56 9.49
CA ASN A 564 10.07 21.50 8.68
C ASN A 564 9.85 21.67 7.17
N THR A 565 9.20 22.77 6.81
CA THR A 565 8.88 23.11 5.43
C THR A 565 9.58 24.40 5.01
N ASN A 566 10.13 24.44 3.79
CA ASN A 566 10.79 25.65 3.31
C ASN A 566 9.77 26.75 2.97
N THR A 567 8.80 26.42 2.12
CA THR A 567 7.78 27.38 1.68
C THR A 567 6.42 26.69 1.66
N ALA A 568 5.44 27.31 2.31
CA ALA A 568 4.06 26.86 2.31
C ALA A 568 3.09 28.04 2.22
N THR A 569 2.01 27.85 1.49
CA THR A 569 0.89 28.78 1.34
C THR A 569 -0.39 28.07 1.76
N ILE A 570 -1.14 28.63 2.72
CA ILE A 570 -2.38 28.08 3.25
C ILE A 570 -3.49 29.12 3.10
N GLU A 571 -4.48 28.86 2.26
CA GLU A 571 -5.47 29.89 1.87
C GLU A 571 -6.88 29.32 1.73
N ASP A 572 -7.89 30.06 2.20
CA ASP A 572 -9.32 29.74 1.98
C ASP A 572 -9.74 28.32 2.40
N ASN A 573 -9.27 27.83 3.55
CA ASN A 573 -9.68 26.51 4.06
C ASN A 573 -10.82 26.67 5.09
N ASN A 574 -11.94 25.96 4.90
CA ASN A 574 -13.09 26.04 5.78
C ASN A 574 -13.02 24.99 6.91
N TYR A 575 -13.12 25.43 8.16
CA TYR A 575 -13.14 24.58 9.34
C TYR A 575 -14.46 24.74 10.12
N ARG A 576 -15.23 23.66 10.27
CA ARG A 576 -16.56 23.74 10.88
C ARG A 576 -16.63 23.32 12.36
N SER A 577 -15.95 22.25 12.76
CA SER A 577 -16.14 21.68 14.11
C SER A 577 -15.04 20.71 14.55
N GLU A 578 -14.92 20.53 15.87
CA GLU A 578 -14.21 19.42 16.50
C GLU A 578 -15.10 18.18 16.63
N PHE A 579 -14.47 17.01 16.63
CA PHE A 579 -15.10 15.74 16.96
C PHE A 579 -15.47 15.73 18.45
N SER A 580 -16.72 15.39 18.78
CA SER A 580 -17.19 15.23 20.16
C SER A 580 -16.79 13.89 20.80
N GLY A 581 -16.04 13.04 20.09
CA GLY A 581 -15.64 11.71 20.55
C GLY A 581 -14.27 11.62 21.25
N SER A 582 -14.03 10.48 21.92
CA SER A 582 -12.89 10.18 22.82
C SER A 582 -11.52 9.96 22.15
N SER A 583 -11.34 10.44 20.92
CA SER A 583 -10.23 10.04 20.08
C SER A 583 -8.94 10.79 20.41
N VAL A 584 -7.94 10.11 20.98
CA VAL A 584 -6.64 10.69 21.39
C VAL A 584 -5.63 10.65 20.24
N ILE A 585 -4.85 11.73 20.06
CA ILE A 585 -3.74 11.80 19.09
C ILE A 585 -2.70 10.71 19.34
N LYS A 586 -2.12 10.12 18.28
CA LYS A 586 -1.00 9.17 18.41
C LYS A 586 0.19 9.78 19.16
N LYS A 587 0.78 9.01 20.08
CA LYS A 587 1.91 9.43 20.95
C LYS A 587 3.07 10.09 20.19
N VAL A 588 3.48 9.58 19.03
CA VAL A 588 4.60 10.16 18.26
C VAL A 588 4.27 11.57 17.75
N VAL A 589 3.07 11.77 17.22
CA VAL A 589 2.59 13.09 16.79
C VAL A 589 2.40 13.98 18.03
N TYR A 590 1.88 13.44 19.12
CA TYR A 590 1.72 14.13 20.40
C TYR A 590 3.06 14.61 21.00
N GLU A 591 4.10 13.77 21.03
CA GLU A 591 5.43 14.13 21.53
C GLU A 591 6.10 15.19 20.66
N ARG A 592 5.88 15.15 19.34
CA ARG A 592 6.38 16.19 18.43
C ARG A 592 5.63 17.52 18.64
N LEU A 593 4.31 17.46 18.80
CA LEU A 593 3.48 18.61 19.17
C LEU A 593 3.82 19.14 20.58
N ARG A 594 4.31 18.29 21.48
CA ARG A 594 4.76 18.69 22.82
C ARG A 594 6.13 19.38 22.77
N THR A 595 7.04 18.88 21.94
CA THR A 595 8.39 19.48 21.79
C THR A 595 8.38 20.82 21.06
N SER A 596 7.26 21.24 20.45
CA SER A 596 7.07 22.59 19.92
C SER A 596 6.67 23.65 20.95
N GLY A 597 6.59 23.32 22.25
CA GLY A 597 6.31 24.29 23.32
C GLY A 597 4.85 24.75 23.44
N ILE A 598 3.94 24.16 22.65
CA ILE A 598 2.49 24.42 22.72
C ILE A 598 1.79 23.45 23.69
N THR A 599 0.91 23.99 24.54
CA THR A 599 0.13 23.21 25.51
C THR A 599 -1.01 22.44 24.84
N SER A 600 -1.56 21.42 25.51
CA SER A 600 -2.77 20.72 25.05
C SER A 600 -3.96 21.67 24.84
N GLY A 601 -4.14 22.64 25.73
CA GLY A 601 -5.20 23.66 25.61
C GLY A 601 -5.03 24.55 24.39
N GLN A 602 -3.80 24.94 24.04
CA GLN A 602 -3.53 25.72 22.83
C GLN A 602 -3.83 24.92 21.55
N ARG A 603 -3.47 23.64 21.52
CA ARG A 603 -3.75 22.74 20.38
C ARG A 603 -5.23 22.60 20.09
N ASN A 604 -6.05 22.50 21.15
CA ASN A 604 -7.49 22.47 20.99
C ASN A 604 -7.97 23.66 20.18
N ASN A 605 -7.41 24.85 20.34
CA ASN A 605 -7.89 26.07 19.67
C ASN A 605 -7.14 26.42 18.37
N THR A 606 -6.36 25.50 17.81
CA THR A 606 -5.47 25.77 16.67
C THR A 606 -6.00 25.16 15.37
N VAL A 607 -6.32 26.00 14.38
CA VAL A 607 -6.68 25.55 13.02
C VAL A 607 -5.42 25.15 12.25
N VAL A 608 -4.42 26.03 12.27
CA VAL A 608 -3.13 25.84 11.61
C VAL A 608 -2.02 25.93 12.65
N LEU A 609 -1.20 24.88 12.72
CA LEU A 609 0.04 24.89 13.48
C LEU A 609 1.23 24.79 12.53
N SER A 610 2.21 25.68 12.70
CA SER A 610 3.48 25.64 11.97
C SER A 610 4.67 25.58 12.90
N ASN A 611 5.56 24.62 12.66
CA ASN A 611 6.86 24.50 13.30
C ASN A 611 7.97 24.58 12.26
N TYR A 612 8.95 25.46 12.50
CA TYR A 612 10.17 25.57 11.70
C TYR A 612 9.95 25.77 10.18
N ALA A 613 8.83 26.38 9.77
CA ALA A 613 8.67 26.84 8.40
C ALA A 613 9.61 28.02 8.12
N LYS A 614 10.30 28.05 6.97
CA LYS A 614 11.14 29.22 6.62
C LYS A 614 10.28 30.39 6.18
N ASN A 615 9.39 30.16 5.21
CA ASN A 615 8.44 31.13 4.69
C ASN A 615 7.04 30.49 4.73
N LEU A 616 6.13 31.07 5.51
CA LEU A 616 4.74 30.65 5.59
C LEU A 616 3.84 31.84 5.28
N THR A 617 2.92 31.66 4.34
CA THR A 617 1.83 32.61 4.08
C THR A 617 0.51 31.95 4.46
N VAL A 618 -0.23 32.58 5.35
CA VAL A 618 -1.61 32.20 5.69
C VAL A 618 -2.51 33.37 5.32
N SER A 619 -3.47 33.15 4.43
CA SER A 619 -4.34 34.23 3.94
C SER A 619 -5.77 33.72 3.65
N GLY A 620 -6.67 34.62 3.27
CA GLY A 620 -8.06 34.27 2.94
C GLY A 620 -8.95 33.97 4.15
N ASN A 621 -10.24 33.75 3.89
CA ASN A 621 -11.24 33.44 4.92
C ASN A 621 -11.09 31.98 5.39
N SER A 622 -9.98 31.69 6.07
CA SER A 622 -9.81 30.44 6.83
C SER A 622 -10.65 30.52 8.11
N THR A 623 -11.97 30.56 7.96
CA THR A 623 -12.93 30.76 9.03
C THR A 623 -13.09 29.48 9.84
N ALA A 624 -13.04 29.61 11.16
CA ALA A 624 -13.38 28.55 12.08
C ALA A 624 -14.58 28.99 12.94
N SER A 625 -15.71 28.29 12.80
CA SER A 625 -16.84 28.46 13.71
C SER A 625 -16.50 27.86 15.07
N GLY A 626 -15.94 28.67 15.98
CA GLY A 626 -15.75 28.33 17.39
C GLY A 626 -14.32 28.38 17.94
N LYS A 627 -13.27 28.55 17.11
CA LYS A 627 -11.84 28.58 17.53
C LYS A 627 -11.01 29.48 16.62
N GLY A 628 -10.24 30.43 17.16
CA GLY A 628 -9.80 31.61 16.39
C GLY A 628 -8.30 31.83 16.15
N ASN A 629 -7.39 30.90 16.48
CA ASN A 629 -5.96 31.22 16.50
C ASN A 629 -5.11 30.35 15.57
N SER A 630 -4.21 31.01 14.81
CA SER A 630 -3.04 30.38 14.16
C SER A 630 -1.83 30.57 15.07
N TYR A 631 -1.07 29.51 15.35
CA TYR A 631 0.12 29.58 16.20
C TYR A 631 1.37 29.16 15.43
N SER A 632 2.47 29.88 15.64
CA SER A 632 3.78 29.60 15.06
C SER A 632 4.87 29.83 16.10
N SER A 633 5.79 28.88 16.21
CA SER A 633 6.92 28.90 17.16
C SER A 633 8.16 29.64 16.63
N THR A 634 8.10 30.17 15.40
CA THR A 634 9.17 30.98 14.79
C THR A 634 8.71 32.42 14.61
N SER A 635 9.58 33.36 14.97
CA SER A 635 9.38 34.82 14.99
C SER A 635 9.04 35.50 13.64
N ASN A 636 8.68 34.74 12.61
CA ASN A 636 8.46 35.24 11.24
C ASN A 636 7.05 34.95 10.71
N THR A 637 6.03 35.05 11.55
CA THR A 637 4.62 34.93 11.14
C THR A 637 3.97 36.28 11.35
N ARG A 638 3.60 36.94 10.25
CA ARG A 638 2.60 38.01 10.23
C ARG A 638 1.23 37.38 10.05
#